data_AF-A0AAX2A7Q7-F1
#
_entry.id   AF-A0AAX2A7Q7-F1
#
_cell.length_a   1.000
_cell.length_b   1.000
_cell.length_c   1.000
_cell.angle_alpha   90.00
_cell.angle_beta   90.00
_cell.angle_gamma   90.00
#
_symmetry.space_group_name_H-M   'P 1'
#
loop_
_entity.id
_entity.type
_entity.pdbx_description
1 polymer ?
#
loop_
_entity_poly.entity_id
_entity_poly.type
_entity_poly.pdbx_seq_one_letter_code
_entity_poly.pdbx_strand_id
1 'polypeptide(L)'
;MSGIKYLKQFDISQFWRFFVDGRFQKKYNGWVGYEGGERGSVPALLNGFCHMLDNFDISNGLKATYLRELHKICMLSVETTNLKSSPGDIRYLNSGMPFFAKSTTYEHLVEVFELRKGDGTAIFNSKQWGKTADELNVDEVYDFMLKDGKINYRNWYPNLDKKQVEALEGKLSLHEFYEAKHSVQMLMVSKMEEIVDRYNKNIKKAKTDEEKLRVISLVPRELELLHPFPDGNSRTFSCVTLSHLLMFNGFPPALLDNPNLDNEVSHDQWIEEVKKGMKRTLELIKNPEISLFNYSILDMEPENREKFVEMSLVLKEKIDSFKEIFLSPTKLVEYTRGVWLTDINDSMTFTGVGTYGTYYSGNIYFTMAIRDWIKEKKDPMHELKKVLKKDIKAVVIDDKKYLKYVEHLPVLLVDDCFEAFKQCAIKVRQEHNPYTVLVTGTEGKTGAKVQFHHILNKQIKTHAVLNSANTEVPVLRSLINLEVDDKVEINEVSVGSDEAYRVERAMMVNPNLCFFTNIGPNHMDMHKTIENIMIAKSSVVEGLKEGGKCIVNSNIEHYPKLLNAIYKRKPNVEIISYGITKSDKAQLLKQTFDSKNIGWKVEANIDGIKVKYFVPMIQQHAPLASVGILLAVKEMGFDVLKAAKDFEGIEPFETMGRVIKISKKSGDVLFYDQSRRGGIHGMKSAFNDLKNFKVPGKIIALVGGISIKKDSSWTQESHSELAKLINESNIDRLYTTGNFMNYVHENLENKNILVSHEEDIDVLAKSLYLDIKGGDLLFIIGSAYLYLGRVSDRILKMKDRSIFDYRINDYKLTDKKINEYKSLVTMFELENSTIKINDLLYKYELTANSFKESLSKYKNFTEFRKTLLLEFFTTIDKYFISKKLVNVNEDIKSTGMKSYVYNEEYCEMWFNNLDKKVELPKKQLFGSFYYFGNKEYLLHIEVATLNLHIGFVKYEKENGKYKVSKMNENDRISLKKFINSLNFDKKFEGRTWGLGWVSFDYGKFIDFINANNYITATDFKKSELYKDILEPLLERF
;
A
#
# COMPACT_ATOMS: atom_id res chain seq x y z
N MET A 1 -3.43 6.71 -23.73
CA MET A 1 -2.59 5.80 -22.93
C MET A 1 -1.44 6.59 -22.38
N SER A 2 -1.06 6.37 -21.13
CA SER A 2 0.15 7.00 -20.59
C SER A 2 1.41 6.49 -21.28
N GLY A 3 2.47 7.29 -21.24
CA GLY A 3 3.81 6.95 -21.69
C GLY A 3 4.58 6.04 -20.71
N ILE A 4 4.00 5.67 -19.56
CA ILE A 4 4.66 4.78 -18.60
C ILE A 4 4.97 3.40 -19.20
N LYS A 5 4.18 2.95 -20.19
CA LYS A 5 4.47 1.72 -20.94
C LYS A 5 5.89 1.71 -21.53
N TYR A 6 6.44 2.87 -21.89
CA TYR A 6 7.80 2.97 -22.42
C TYR A 6 8.84 2.69 -21.33
N LEU A 7 8.62 3.15 -20.09
CA LEU A 7 9.50 2.83 -18.96
C LEU A 7 9.46 1.34 -18.61
N LYS A 8 8.28 0.70 -18.67
CA LYS A 8 8.15 -0.75 -18.42
C LYS A 8 8.93 -1.60 -19.42
N GLN A 9 9.06 -1.11 -20.66
CA GLN A 9 9.79 -1.80 -21.73
C GLN A 9 11.28 -1.40 -21.76
N PHE A 10 11.66 -0.35 -21.05
CA PHE A 10 13.02 0.17 -21.05
C PHE A 10 13.91 -0.69 -20.13
N ASP A 11 15.11 -1.00 -20.61
CA ASP A 11 16.10 -1.73 -19.81
C ASP A 11 16.55 -0.89 -18.61
N ILE A 12 16.16 -1.33 -17.41
CA ILE A 12 16.44 -0.62 -16.16
C ILE A 12 17.95 -0.45 -15.91
N SER A 13 18.82 -1.31 -16.46
CA SER A 13 20.27 -1.16 -16.32
C SER A 13 20.83 0.07 -17.06
N GLN A 14 20.02 0.66 -17.93
CA GLN A 14 20.36 1.81 -18.76
C GLN A 14 19.56 3.07 -18.40
N PHE A 15 18.76 3.04 -17.33
CA PHE A 15 17.86 4.15 -16.97
C PHE A 15 18.61 5.47 -16.75
N TRP A 16 19.88 5.42 -16.37
CA TRP A 16 20.74 6.60 -16.26
C TRP A 16 20.84 7.44 -17.53
N ARG A 17 20.58 6.86 -18.71
CA ARG A 17 20.60 7.60 -19.98
C ARG A 17 19.56 8.73 -20.02
N PHE A 18 18.51 8.70 -19.19
CA PHE A 18 17.52 9.80 -19.11
C PHE A 18 18.06 11.06 -18.42
N PHE A 19 19.22 10.99 -17.77
CA PHE A 19 19.77 12.12 -17.03
C PHE A 19 21.28 12.29 -17.16
N VAL A 20 22.00 11.36 -17.79
CA VAL A 20 23.38 11.57 -18.22
C VAL A 20 23.39 12.09 -19.65
N ASP A 21 23.92 13.30 -19.82
CA ASP A 21 24.15 13.97 -21.10
C ASP A 21 24.76 13.03 -22.15
N GLY A 22 24.10 12.90 -23.30
CA GLY A 22 24.49 12.03 -24.41
C GLY A 22 25.94 12.22 -24.82
N ARG A 23 26.41 13.47 -24.88
CA ARG A 23 27.79 13.82 -25.30
C ARG A 23 28.84 13.29 -24.33
N PHE A 24 28.47 13.02 -23.08
CA PHE A 24 29.39 12.57 -22.05
C PHE A 24 29.22 11.10 -21.64
N GLN A 25 28.26 10.36 -22.18
CA GLN A 25 28.04 8.96 -21.79
C GLN A 25 29.28 8.09 -22.00
N LYS A 26 29.99 8.23 -23.13
CA LYS A 26 31.26 7.55 -23.35
C LYS A 26 32.37 8.03 -22.41
N LYS A 27 32.47 9.35 -22.21
CA LYS A 27 33.49 9.96 -21.33
C LYS A 27 33.34 9.51 -19.88
N TYR A 28 32.11 9.38 -19.41
CA TYR A 28 31.78 9.01 -18.03
C TYR A 28 31.62 7.50 -17.84
N ASN A 29 31.78 6.68 -18.88
CA ASN A 29 31.46 5.26 -18.80
C ASN A 29 30.03 5.05 -18.25
N GLY A 30 29.07 5.73 -18.87
CA GLY A 30 27.68 5.83 -18.44
C GLY A 30 27.50 6.65 -17.17
N TRP A 31 26.86 6.06 -16.15
CA TRP A 31 26.56 6.74 -14.89
C TRP A 31 27.76 6.88 -13.95
N VAL A 32 28.80 6.06 -14.11
CA VAL A 32 29.90 5.91 -13.14
C VAL A 32 30.67 7.22 -12.96
N GLY A 33 31.15 7.80 -14.07
CA GLY A 33 31.87 9.07 -14.06
C GLY A 33 30.96 10.28 -13.79
N TYR A 34 29.67 10.16 -14.05
CA TYR A 34 28.68 11.18 -13.72
C TYR A 34 28.48 11.27 -12.20
N GLU A 35 28.23 10.13 -11.54
CA GLU A 35 28.18 10.03 -10.08
C GLU A 35 29.52 10.40 -9.43
N GLY A 36 30.65 10.04 -10.06
CA GLY A 36 31.98 10.40 -9.57
C GLY A 36 32.29 11.90 -9.68
N GLY A 37 31.69 12.60 -10.64
CA GLY A 37 31.86 14.05 -10.83
C GLY A 37 30.98 14.89 -9.91
N GLU A 38 29.79 14.40 -9.58
CA GLU A 38 28.87 15.03 -8.63
C GLU A 38 28.18 13.95 -7.78
N ARG A 39 28.78 13.64 -6.64
CA ARG A 39 28.36 12.54 -5.79
C ARG A 39 26.93 12.73 -5.26
N GLY A 40 26.15 11.67 -5.29
CA GLY A 40 24.73 11.66 -4.91
C GLY A 40 23.78 12.06 -6.03
N SER A 41 24.28 12.50 -7.20
CA SER A 41 23.43 12.95 -8.31
C SER A 41 22.59 11.81 -8.92
N VAL A 42 23.13 10.61 -9.06
CA VAL A 42 22.40 9.46 -9.63
C VAL A 42 21.27 9.01 -8.70
N PRO A 43 21.50 8.74 -7.40
CA PRO A 43 20.42 8.46 -6.46
C PRO A 43 19.34 9.56 -6.41
N ALA A 44 19.74 10.84 -6.43
CA ALA A 44 18.80 11.95 -6.38
C ALA A 44 17.88 12.00 -7.61
N LEU A 45 18.41 11.72 -8.80
CA LEU A 45 17.62 11.63 -10.03
C LEU A 45 16.69 10.40 -10.05
N LEU A 46 17.16 9.23 -9.59
CA LEU A 46 16.30 8.06 -9.41
C LEU A 46 15.13 8.37 -8.44
N ASN A 47 15.40 9.06 -7.34
CA ASN A 47 14.37 9.54 -6.41
C ASN A 47 13.43 10.58 -7.06
N GLY A 48 13.94 11.45 -7.92
CA GLY A 48 13.14 12.39 -8.71
C GLY A 48 12.13 11.66 -9.61
N PHE A 49 12.56 10.61 -10.32
CA PHE A 49 11.67 9.76 -11.11
C PHE A 49 10.67 8.97 -10.24
N CYS A 50 11.08 8.49 -9.06
CA CYS A 50 10.15 7.90 -8.09
C CYS A 50 9.06 8.89 -7.67
N HIS A 51 9.45 10.13 -7.32
CA HIS A 51 8.51 11.17 -6.92
C HIS A 51 7.59 11.61 -8.07
N MET A 52 8.11 11.63 -9.29
CA MET A 52 7.33 11.83 -10.50
C MET A 52 6.27 10.73 -10.67
N LEU A 53 6.62 9.45 -10.49
CA LEU A 53 5.63 8.36 -10.58
C LEU A 53 4.56 8.45 -9.47
N ASP A 54 4.95 8.86 -8.26
CA ASP A 54 4.01 9.09 -7.15
C ASP A 54 3.04 10.24 -7.42
N ASN A 55 3.42 11.18 -8.30
CA ASN A 55 2.64 12.36 -8.67
C ASN A 55 2.35 12.38 -10.17
N PHE A 56 2.27 11.20 -10.80
CA PHE A 56 2.16 11.10 -12.25
C PHE A 56 0.86 11.71 -12.79
N ASP A 57 -0.20 11.70 -11.97
CA ASP A 57 -1.48 12.27 -12.35
C ASP A 57 -1.50 13.80 -12.17
N ILE A 58 -1.22 14.51 -13.27
CA ILE A 58 -1.32 15.97 -13.38
C ILE A 58 -2.58 16.41 -14.15
N SER A 59 -3.65 15.61 -14.13
CA SER A 59 -4.93 15.96 -14.78
C SER A 59 -5.55 17.27 -14.27
N ASN A 60 -5.30 17.61 -13.00
CA ASN A 60 -5.67 18.88 -12.39
C ASN A 60 -4.70 20.03 -12.72
N GLY A 61 -3.76 19.81 -13.64
CA GLY A 61 -2.71 20.74 -14.03
C GLY A 61 -1.40 20.53 -13.29
N LEU A 62 -0.31 20.95 -13.94
CA LEU A 62 1.01 21.11 -13.33
C LEU A 62 0.95 22.21 -12.26
N LYS A 63 1.77 22.12 -11.21
CA LYS A 63 1.82 23.11 -10.12
C LYS A 63 3.26 23.57 -9.86
N ALA A 64 3.45 24.86 -9.62
CA ALA A 64 4.77 25.40 -9.25
C ALA A 64 5.29 24.79 -7.92
N THR A 65 4.40 24.48 -6.99
CA THR A 65 4.75 23.77 -5.74
C THR A 65 5.29 22.37 -5.98
N TYR A 66 4.75 21.63 -6.96
CA TYR A 66 5.28 20.33 -7.36
C TYR A 66 6.69 20.46 -7.92
N LEU A 67 6.96 21.44 -8.78
CA LEU A 67 8.31 21.68 -9.33
C LEU A 67 9.34 22.00 -8.24
N ARG A 68 8.94 22.72 -7.18
CA ARG A 68 9.80 23.03 -6.03
C ARG A 68 10.13 21.79 -5.19
N GLU A 69 9.13 20.96 -4.89
CA GLU A 69 9.36 19.70 -4.17
C GLU A 69 10.17 18.72 -5.02
N LEU A 70 9.90 18.64 -6.33
CA LEU A 70 10.67 17.83 -7.25
C LEU A 70 12.14 18.26 -7.27
N HIS A 71 12.41 19.56 -7.36
CA HIS A 71 13.78 20.10 -7.29
C HIS A 71 14.47 19.71 -5.98
N LYS A 72 13.79 19.87 -4.85
CA LYS A 72 14.32 19.48 -3.54
C LYS A 72 14.75 18.00 -3.53
N ILE A 73 13.97 17.12 -4.13
CA ILE A 73 14.27 15.69 -4.22
C ILE A 73 15.43 15.41 -5.19
N CYS A 74 15.45 16.07 -6.35
CA CYS A 74 16.53 15.93 -7.34
C CYS A 74 17.89 16.48 -6.87
N MET A 75 17.90 17.24 -5.78
CA MET A 75 19.09 17.81 -5.14
C MET A 75 19.35 17.25 -3.74
N LEU A 76 18.48 16.37 -3.22
CA LEU A 76 18.64 15.82 -1.89
C LEU A 76 19.88 14.90 -1.86
N SER A 77 20.77 15.14 -0.91
CA SER A 77 21.99 14.34 -0.70
C SER A 77 23.04 14.43 -1.81
N VAL A 78 22.89 15.38 -2.74
CA VAL A 78 23.93 15.72 -3.71
C VAL A 78 25.01 16.54 -3.01
N GLU A 79 26.27 16.16 -3.17
CA GLU A 79 27.41 16.94 -2.66
C GLU A 79 27.59 18.21 -3.50
N THR A 80 26.81 19.26 -3.18
CA THR A 80 26.88 20.54 -3.91
C THR A 80 28.08 21.37 -3.50
N THR A 81 28.67 22.11 -4.43
CA THR A 81 29.68 23.14 -4.14
C THR A 81 29.08 24.43 -3.57
N ASN A 82 27.75 24.59 -3.63
CA ASN A 82 27.04 25.80 -3.21
C ASN A 82 26.43 25.65 -1.80
N LEU A 83 27.24 25.89 -0.77
CA LEU A 83 26.84 25.80 0.64
C LEU A 83 25.85 26.89 1.11
N LYS A 84 25.45 27.83 0.24
CA LYS A 84 24.65 29.02 0.60
C LYS A 84 23.14 28.87 0.41
N SER A 85 22.67 27.73 -0.11
CA SER A 85 21.24 27.46 -0.34
C SER A 85 20.89 26.01 -0.07
N SER A 86 19.68 25.75 0.42
CA SER A 86 19.17 24.39 0.62
C SER A 86 18.39 23.90 -0.61
N PRO A 87 18.35 22.58 -0.88
CA PRO A 87 17.49 22.00 -1.90
C PRO A 87 16.04 22.51 -1.82
N GLY A 88 15.54 23.09 -2.92
CA GLY A 88 14.18 23.65 -3.02
C GLY A 88 14.08 25.14 -2.67
N ASP A 89 15.16 25.78 -2.22
CA ASP A 89 15.21 27.22 -1.99
C ASP A 89 15.19 27.98 -3.32
N ILE A 90 14.22 28.88 -3.46
CA ILE A 90 14.15 29.81 -4.59
C ILE A 90 15.31 30.81 -4.50
N ARG A 91 15.97 31.10 -5.62
CA ARG A 91 17.06 32.08 -5.66
C ARG A 91 16.55 33.49 -5.33
N TYR A 92 17.39 34.26 -4.64
CA TYR A 92 17.13 35.67 -4.32
C TYR A 92 18.26 36.59 -4.79
N LEU A 93 19.33 36.03 -5.35
CA LEU A 93 20.45 36.78 -5.93
C LEU A 93 20.35 36.77 -7.46
N ASN A 94 20.81 37.86 -8.07
CA ASN A 94 20.93 37.95 -9.52
C ASN A 94 21.91 36.88 -10.02
N SER A 95 21.58 36.24 -11.14
CA SER A 95 22.42 35.27 -11.81
C SER A 95 22.47 35.58 -13.30
N GLY A 96 23.44 34.97 -13.98
CA GLY A 96 23.47 34.97 -15.42
C GLY A 96 24.06 33.67 -15.93
N MET A 97 23.74 33.35 -17.17
CA MET A 97 24.28 32.20 -17.88
C MET A 97 24.89 32.66 -19.20
N PRO A 98 26.02 32.06 -19.62
CA PRO A 98 26.66 32.41 -20.88
C PRO A 98 25.86 31.86 -22.07
N PHE A 99 25.48 32.73 -22.99
CA PHE A 99 25.09 32.37 -24.34
C PHE A 99 26.35 32.35 -25.20
N PHE A 100 26.68 31.20 -25.78
CA PHE A 100 27.92 31.01 -26.53
C PHE A 100 27.66 31.10 -28.04
N ALA A 101 28.54 31.78 -28.77
CA ALA A 101 28.46 31.89 -30.23
C ALA A 101 28.40 30.54 -30.96
N LYS A 102 28.99 29.48 -30.37
CA LYS A 102 29.05 28.14 -30.95
C LYS A 102 27.73 27.35 -30.87
N SER A 103 26.80 27.75 -29.99
CA SER A 103 25.56 27.01 -29.73
C SER A 103 24.32 27.89 -29.82
N THR A 104 24.42 29.16 -29.44
CA THR A 104 23.30 30.10 -29.45
C THR A 104 22.93 30.55 -30.87
N THR A 105 21.72 30.18 -31.30
CA THR A 105 21.17 30.54 -32.62
C THR A 105 20.60 31.95 -32.65
N TYR A 106 20.52 32.58 -33.83
CA TYR A 106 19.91 33.91 -33.99
C TYR A 106 18.43 33.86 -33.61
N GLU A 107 17.71 32.85 -34.08
CA GLU A 107 16.28 32.63 -33.80
C GLU A 107 16.03 32.48 -32.30
N HIS A 108 16.91 31.77 -31.58
CA HIS A 108 16.84 31.70 -30.11
C HIS A 108 16.91 33.09 -29.48
N LEU A 109 17.86 33.91 -29.92
CA LEU A 109 18.05 35.24 -29.37
C LEU A 109 16.83 36.13 -29.62
N VAL A 110 16.25 36.08 -30.82
CA VAL A 110 14.98 36.77 -31.15
C VAL A 110 13.85 36.34 -30.22
N GLU A 111 13.69 35.03 -30.00
CA GLU A 111 12.66 34.51 -29.09
C GLU A 111 12.89 34.96 -27.64
N VAL A 112 14.14 34.97 -27.16
CA VAL A 112 14.45 35.46 -25.80
C VAL A 112 14.18 36.96 -25.67
N PHE A 113 14.47 37.76 -26.70
CA PHE A 113 14.09 39.19 -26.72
C PHE A 113 12.59 39.38 -26.62
N GLU A 114 11.81 38.62 -27.40
CA GLU A 114 10.34 38.70 -27.36
C GLU A 114 9.78 38.22 -26.00
N LEU A 115 10.35 37.17 -25.40
CA LEU A 115 9.98 36.70 -24.06
C LEU A 115 10.22 37.75 -22.97
N ARG A 116 11.21 38.62 -23.15
CA ARG A 116 11.64 39.64 -22.17
C ARG A 116 11.05 41.02 -22.46
N LYS A 117 10.31 41.17 -23.55
CA LYS A 117 9.74 42.44 -24.01
C LYS A 117 8.71 42.98 -23.03
N GLY A 118 8.79 44.28 -22.71
CA GLY A 118 7.87 44.94 -21.80
C GLY A 118 7.98 44.51 -20.34
N ASP A 119 8.93 43.66 -19.96
CA ASP A 119 9.10 43.24 -18.56
C ASP A 119 9.89 44.24 -17.70
N GLY A 120 10.49 45.26 -18.34
CA GLY A 120 11.17 46.38 -17.69
C GLY A 120 12.51 46.04 -17.03
N THR A 121 13.06 44.84 -17.26
CA THR A 121 14.29 44.38 -16.63
C THR A 121 15.42 44.21 -17.64
N ALA A 122 16.67 44.47 -17.21
CA ALA A 122 17.83 44.27 -18.08
C ALA A 122 18.00 42.81 -18.52
N ILE A 123 18.41 42.60 -19.78
CA ILE A 123 18.54 41.26 -20.39
C ILE A 123 19.97 40.72 -20.41
N PHE A 124 21.00 41.56 -20.21
CA PHE A 124 22.41 41.14 -20.10
C PHE A 124 23.14 41.78 -18.91
N ASN A 125 24.12 41.07 -18.34
CA ASN A 125 24.96 41.55 -17.23
C ASN A 125 26.23 42.28 -17.75
N SER A 126 26.08 43.43 -18.41
CA SER A 126 27.20 44.23 -18.94
C SER A 126 26.94 45.74 -18.82
N LYS A 127 27.99 46.56 -18.66
CA LYS A 127 27.86 48.04 -18.67
C LYS A 127 27.33 48.59 -20.01
N GLN A 128 27.65 47.92 -21.11
CA GLN A 128 27.19 48.30 -22.45
C GLN A 128 25.78 47.73 -22.76
N TRP A 129 25.50 46.53 -22.26
CA TRP A 129 24.29 45.76 -22.62
C TRP A 129 23.25 45.65 -21.49
N GLY A 130 23.43 46.38 -20.38
CA GLY A 130 22.56 46.38 -19.20
C GLY A 130 21.25 47.14 -19.39
N LYS A 131 20.62 46.98 -20.55
CA LYS A 131 19.38 47.63 -20.99
C LYS A 131 18.26 46.59 -21.11
N THR A 132 17.01 47.05 -21.24
CA THR A 132 15.86 46.16 -21.46
C THR A 132 15.86 45.61 -22.90
N ALA A 133 15.03 44.59 -23.15
CA ALA A 133 14.85 44.05 -24.50
C ALA A 133 14.26 45.10 -25.47
N ASP A 134 13.45 46.04 -24.98
CA ASP A 134 12.85 47.13 -25.77
C ASP A 134 13.88 48.19 -26.22
N GLU A 135 15.03 48.27 -25.54
CA GLU A 135 16.08 49.27 -25.78
C GLU A 135 17.25 48.74 -26.62
N LEU A 136 17.29 47.44 -26.90
CA LEU A 136 18.40 46.76 -27.58
C LEU A 136 17.97 46.28 -28.96
N ASN A 137 18.91 46.32 -29.91
CA ASN A 137 18.75 45.67 -31.20
C ASN A 137 19.34 44.25 -31.13
N VAL A 138 18.54 43.25 -31.48
CA VAL A 138 18.93 41.84 -31.43
C VAL A 138 20.08 41.51 -32.41
N ASP A 139 20.12 42.14 -33.59
CA ASP A 139 21.18 41.95 -34.59
C ASP A 139 22.54 42.40 -34.04
N GLU A 140 22.58 43.59 -33.41
CA GLU A 140 23.81 44.14 -32.83
C GLU A 140 24.35 43.26 -31.69
N VAL A 141 23.45 42.70 -30.87
CA VAL A 141 23.81 41.79 -29.79
C VAL A 141 24.32 40.47 -30.35
N TYR A 142 23.69 39.95 -31.41
CA TYR A 142 24.12 38.72 -32.05
C TYR A 142 25.51 38.86 -32.69
N ASP A 143 25.75 39.93 -33.44
CA ASP A 143 27.05 40.24 -34.02
C ASP A 143 28.14 40.41 -32.95
N PHE A 144 27.79 41.06 -31.84
CA PHE A 144 28.69 41.17 -30.69
C PHE A 144 29.02 39.79 -30.10
N MET A 145 28.02 38.94 -29.88
CA MET A 145 28.22 37.59 -29.34
C MET A 145 29.11 36.76 -30.26
N LEU A 146 28.90 36.82 -31.58
CA LEU A 146 29.75 36.14 -32.56
C LEU A 146 31.21 36.62 -32.49
N LYS A 147 31.42 37.91 -32.29
CA LYS A 147 32.76 38.52 -32.18
C LYS A 147 33.46 38.21 -30.85
N ASP A 148 32.76 38.32 -29.72
CA ASP A 148 33.31 38.10 -28.37
C ASP A 148 33.33 36.61 -27.96
N GLY A 149 32.64 35.77 -28.73
CA GLY A 149 32.51 34.33 -28.52
C GLY A 149 31.42 33.96 -27.52
N LYS A 150 30.92 34.91 -26.71
CA LYS A 150 29.79 34.72 -25.79
C LYS A 150 29.17 36.06 -25.36
N ILE A 151 27.97 36.01 -24.80
CA ILE A 151 27.38 37.09 -24.02
C ILE A 151 26.71 36.52 -22.76
N ASN A 152 26.78 37.23 -21.63
CA ASN A 152 26.19 36.74 -20.38
C ASN A 152 24.74 37.19 -20.25
N TYR A 153 23.81 36.29 -20.58
CA TYR A 153 22.38 36.48 -20.39
C TYR A 153 22.08 36.67 -18.91
N ARG A 154 21.32 37.72 -18.59
CA ARG A 154 20.82 37.98 -17.26
C ARG A 154 19.45 37.31 -17.15
N ASN A 155 19.37 36.23 -16.38
CA ASN A 155 18.09 35.60 -16.05
C ASN A 155 17.14 36.65 -15.49
N TRP A 156 15.83 36.47 -15.66
CA TRP A 156 14.84 37.40 -15.11
C TRP A 156 15.12 37.67 -13.63
N TYR A 157 15.27 38.93 -13.27
CA TYR A 157 15.53 39.36 -11.90
C TYR A 157 14.92 40.75 -11.69
N PRO A 158 14.11 40.94 -10.63
CA PRO A 158 13.35 42.17 -10.44
C PRO A 158 14.27 43.37 -10.25
N ASN A 159 13.80 44.55 -10.65
CA ASN A 159 14.48 45.80 -10.31
C ASN A 159 14.23 46.08 -8.83
N LEU A 160 15.31 46.18 -8.06
CA LEU A 160 15.27 46.42 -6.63
C LEU A 160 15.52 47.89 -6.33
N ASP A 161 14.80 48.42 -5.35
CA ASP A 161 15.12 49.75 -4.82
C ASP A 161 16.44 49.72 -4.02
N LYS A 162 16.98 50.91 -3.74
CA LYS A 162 18.26 51.06 -3.03
C LYS A 162 18.26 50.36 -1.67
N LYS A 163 17.14 50.41 -0.94
CA LYS A 163 17.02 49.79 0.39
C LYS A 163 17.07 48.27 0.29
N GLN A 164 16.36 47.69 -0.68
CA GLN A 164 16.37 46.26 -0.95
C GLN A 164 17.77 45.75 -1.36
N VAL A 165 18.49 46.52 -2.18
CA VAL A 165 19.88 46.20 -2.56
C VAL A 165 20.78 46.22 -1.33
N GLU A 166 20.75 47.28 -0.53
CA GLU A 166 21.56 47.39 0.70
C GLU A 166 21.22 46.28 1.71
N ALA A 167 19.94 45.89 1.81
CA ALA A 167 19.50 44.77 2.64
C ALA A 167 20.14 43.45 2.20
N LEU A 168 20.07 43.11 0.90
CA LEU A 168 20.60 41.86 0.36
C LEU A 168 22.15 41.79 0.37
N GLU A 169 22.81 42.94 0.36
CA GLU A 169 24.26 43.06 0.56
C GLU A 169 24.69 42.89 2.03
N GLY A 170 23.74 42.74 2.95
CA GLY A 170 24.00 42.60 4.38
C GLY A 170 24.37 43.90 5.08
N LYS A 171 24.06 45.06 4.49
CA LYS A 171 24.34 46.39 5.05
C LYS A 171 23.26 46.86 6.02
N LEU A 172 22.10 46.21 6.04
CA LEU A 172 20.96 46.52 6.91
C LEU A 172 20.70 45.39 7.93
N SER A 173 19.62 45.50 8.71
CA SER A 173 19.30 44.51 9.75
C SER A 173 18.96 43.13 9.16
N LEU A 174 19.10 42.08 9.98
CA LEU A 174 18.75 40.72 9.58
C LEU A 174 17.26 40.59 9.18
N HIS A 175 16.39 41.35 9.84
CA HIS A 175 14.97 41.40 9.49
C HIS A 175 14.76 41.96 8.08
N GLU A 176 15.37 43.10 7.77
CA GLU A 176 15.29 43.73 6.44
C GLU A 176 15.92 42.87 5.34
N PHE A 177 17.01 42.15 5.65
CA PHE A 177 17.57 41.14 4.74
C PHE A 177 16.55 40.06 4.39
N TYR A 178 15.87 39.48 5.39
CA TYR A 178 14.88 38.43 5.16
C TYR A 178 13.62 38.95 4.46
N GLU A 179 13.18 40.18 4.73
CA GLU A 179 12.08 40.81 4.00
C GLU A 179 12.40 41.00 2.52
N ALA A 180 13.57 41.57 2.20
CA ALA A 180 14.03 41.75 0.82
C ALA A 180 14.22 40.40 0.11
N LYS A 181 14.84 39.42 0.79
CA LYS A 181 15.00 38.05 0.29
C LYS A 181 13.64 37.42 -0.04
N HIS A 182 12.68 37.49 0.88
CA HIS A 182 11.37 36.90 0.69
C HIS A 182 10.60 37.57 -0.46
N SER A 183 10.69 38.90 -0.59
CA SER A 183 10.07 39.65 -1.69
C SER A 183 10.56 39.17 -3.06
N VAL A 184 11.88 39.02 -3.25
CA VAL A 184 12.44 38.49 -4.51
C VAL A 184 12.00 37.05 -4.76
N GLN A 185 11.99 36.20 -3.74
CA GLN A 185 11.57 34.81 -3.88
C GLN A 185 10.09 34.69 -4.29
N MET A 186 9.20 35.51 -3.72
CA MET A 186 7.78 35.51 -4.09
C MET A 186 7.55 35.96 -5.54
N LEU A 187 8.30 36.96 -5.99
CA LEU A 187 8.29 37.42 -7.38
C LEU A 187 8.78 36.33 -8.36
N MET A 188 9.82 35.57 -7.99
CA MET A 188 10.31 34.44 -8.76
C MET A 188 9.28 33.28 -8.82
N VAL A 189 8.63 32.96 -7.70
CA VAL A 189 7.54 31.97 -7.67
C VAL A 189 6.39 32.38 -8.57
N SER A 190 6.00 33.67 -8.55
CA SER A 190 4.98 34.20 -9.45
C SER A 190 5.34 33.98 -10.93
N LYS A 191 6.61 34.17 -11.33
CA LYS A 191 7.06 33.85 -12.68
C LYS A 191 7.01 32.35 -13.02
N MET A 192 7.28 31.48 -12.06
CA MET A 192 7.07 30.04 -12.26
C MET A 192 5.58 29.71 -12.44
N GLU A 193 4.70 30.33 -11.66
CA GLU A 193 3.24 30.15 -11.77
C GLU A 193 2.71 30.62 -13.13
N GLU A 194 3.19 31.76 -13.65
CA GLU A 194 2.85 32.23 -15.00
C GLU A 194 3.16 31.19 -16.10
N ILE A 195 4.35 30.56 -16.03
CA ILE A 195 4.77 29.51 -16.98
C ILE A 195 3.85 28.28 -16.87
N VAL A 196 3.60 27.84 -15.63
CA VAL A 196 2.76 26.66 -15.34
C VAL A 196 1.31 26.88 -15.78
N ASP A 197 0.74 28.06 -15.54
CA ASP A 197 -0.63 28.41 -15.93
C ASP A 197 -0.77 28.48 -17.46
N ARG A 198 0.26 29.03 -18.14
CA ARG A 198 0.32 29.03 -19.61
C ARG A 198 0.35 27.60 -20.16
N TYR A 199 1.16 26.71 -19.59
CA TYR A 199 1.16 25.29 -19.95
C TYR A 199 -0.23 24.66 -19.76
N ASN A 200 -0.81 24.78 -18.56
CA ASN A 200 -2.10 24.20 -18.21
C ASN A 200 -3.24 24.66 -19.13
N LYS A 201 -3.20 25.94 -19.54
CA LYS A 201 -4.17 26.52 -20.48
C LYS A 201 -3.96 26.03 -21.91
N ASN A 202 -2.71 25.99 -22.38
CA ASN A 202 -2.40 25.71 -23.78
C ASN A 202 -2.46 24.20 -24.09
N ILE A 203 -2.07 23.34 -23.16
CA ILE A 203 -2.07 21.88 -23.37
C ILE A 203 -3.50 21.35 -23.58
N LYS A 204 -4.49 21.96 -22.89
CA LYS A 204 -5.92 21.65 -23.08
C LYS A 204 -6.46 22.07 -24.45
N LYS A 205 -5.82 23.05 -25.10
CA LYS A 205 -6.23 23.57 -26.42
C LYS A 205 -5.55 22.84 -27.57
N ALA A 206 -4.39 22.23 -27.33
CA ALA A 206 -3.63 21.51 -28.33
C ALA A 206 -4.38 20.25 -28.78
N LYS A 207 -4.59 20.12 -30.10
CA LYS A 207 -5.36 19.02 -30.69
C LYS A 207 -4.47 18.01 -31.40
N THR A 208 -3.34 18.46 -31.93
CA THR A 208 -2.37 17.63 -32.65
C THR A 208 -1.18 17.27 -31.77
N ASP A 209 -0.47 16.20 -32.11
CA ASP A 209 0.75 15.80 -31.40
C ASP A 209 1.84 16.88 -31.50
N GLU A 210 1.94 17.56 -32.65
CA GLU A 210 2.89 18.65 -32.85
C GLU A 210 2.59 19.85 -31.94
N GLU A 211 1.33 20.26 -31.83
CA GLU A 211 0.91 21.32 -30.90
C GLU A 211 1.19 20.93 -29.45
N LYS A 212 0.92 19.68 -29.07
CA LYS A 212 1.20 19.18 -27.71
C LYS A 212 2.70 19.20 -27.40
N LEU A 213 3.53 18.70 -28.32
CA LEU A 213 4.99 18.70 -28.17
C LEU A 213 5.54 20.12 -28.04
N ARG A 214 5.01 21.07 -28.81
CA ARG A 214 5.37 22.49 -28.71
C ARG A 214 5.01 23.05 -27.33
N VAL A 215 3.82 22.77 -26.80
CA VAL A 215 3.44 23.23 -25.46
C VAL A 215 4.28 22.57 -24.36
N ILE A 216 4.57 21.28 -24.47
CA ILE A 216 5.35 20.50 -23.50
C ILE A 216 6.81 20.97 -23.46
N SER A 217 7.44 21.10 -24.64
CA SER A 217 8.88 21.41 -24.76
C SER A 217 9.20 22.84 -24.32
N LEU A 218 8.23 23.75 -24.37
CA LEU A 218 8.40 25.14 -23.93
C LEU A 218 8.63 25.27 -22.42
N VAL A 219 8.03 24.38 -21.61
CA VAL A 219 8.07 24.45 -20.15
C VAL A 219 9.49 24.35 -19.58
N PRO A 220 10.29 23.29 -19.87
CA PRO A 220 11.66 23.21 -19.35
C PRO A 220 12.52 24.38 -19.84
N ARG A 221 12.37 24.79 -21.11
CA ARG A 221 13.08 25.94 -21.68
C ARG A 221 12.86 27.24 -20.93
N GLU A 222 11.60 27.61 -20.68
CA GLU A 222 11.29 28.86 -19.97
C GLU A 222 11.69 28.81 -18.50
N LEU A 223 11.57 27.64 -17.87
CA LEU A 223 12.02 27.44 -16.49
C LEU A 223 13.56 27.51 -16.38
N GLU A 224 14.30 27.00 -17.36
CA GLU A 224 15.76 27.10 -17.41
C GLU A 224 16.21 28.54 -17.67
N LEU A 225 15.55 29.28 -18.58
CA LEU A 225 15.82 30.71 -18.80
C LEU A 225 15.47 31.57 -17.57
N LEU A 226 14.43 31.21 -16.82
CA LEU A 226 14.08 31.82 -15.53
C LEU A 226 15.08 31.42 -14.44
N HIS A 227 15.62 30.21 -14.49
CA HIS A 227 16.61 29.64 -13.57
C HIS A 227 16.25 29.86 -12.08
N PRO A 228 15.06 29.45 -11.60
CA PRO A 228 14.52 29.85 -10.29
C PRO A 228 15.30 29.29 -9.09
N PHE A 229 16.11 28.24 -9.28
CA PHE A 229 16.94 27.65 -8.22
C PHE A 229 18.42 28.04 -8.39
N PRO A 230 19.20 28.09 -7.29
CA PRO A 230 20.63 28.39 -7.36
C PRO A 230 21.48 27.36 -8.13
N ASP A 231 21.03 26.11 -8.20
CA ASP A 231 21.67 24.99 -8.90
C ASP A 231 20.59 23.93 -9.19
N GLY A 232 20.87 22.90 -9.99
CA GLY A 232 19.97 21.74 -10.16
C GLY A 232 18.76 21.93 -11.09
N ASN A 233 18.66 23.07 -11.79
CA ASN A 233 17.54 23.39 -12.68
C ASN A 233 17.37 22.34 -13.81
N SER A 234 18.41 22.09 -14.61
CA SER A 234 18.38 21.11 -15.71
C SER A 234 18.00 19.68 -15.28
N ARG A 235 18.52 19.20 -14.13
CA ARG A 235 18.12 17.90 -13.54
C ARG A 235 16.63 17.83 -13.24
N THR A 236 16.06 18.93 -12.75
CA THR A 236 14.65 19.01 -12.39
C THR A 236 13.77 19.15 -13.64
N PHE A 237 14.13 20.05 -14.55
CA PHE A 237 13.27 20.47 -15.65
C PHE A 237 13.47 19.62 -16.90
N SER A 238 14.69 19.55 -17.43
CA SER A 238 14.98 18.86 -18.70
C SER A 238 15.04 17.34 -18.53
N CYS A 239 15.48 16.82 -17.39
CA CYS A 239 15.50 15.37 -17.16
C CYS A 239 14.15 14.84 -16.67
N VAL A 240 13.64 15.33 -15.53
CA VAL A 240 12.46 14.73 -14.89
C VAL A 240 11.14 15.38 -15.34
N THR A 241 11.03 16.71 -15.33
CA THR A 241 9.77 17.39 -15.67
C THR A 241 9.39 17.16 -17.13
N LEU A 242 10.32 17.30 -18.07
CA LEU A 242 10.06 17.00 -19.48
C LEU A 242 9.60 15.55 -19.68
N SER A 243 10.28 14.59 -19.07
CA SER A 243 9.88 13.18 -19.11
C SER A 243 8.47 12.97 -18.56
N HIS A 244 8.13 13.61 -17.44
CA HIS A 244 6.79 13.57 -16.86
C HIS A 244 5.75 14.11 -17.85
N LEU A 245 5.96 15.31 -18.39
CA LEU A 245 5.00 15.96 -19.29
C LEU A 245 4.81 15.16 -20.58
N LEU A 246 5.89 14.62 -21.16
CA LEU A 246 5.83 13.74 -22.32
C LEU A 246 5.02 12.49 -22.01
N MET A 247 5.38 11.77 -20.95
CA MET A 247 4.72 10.51 -20.60
C MET A 247 3.27 10.71 -20.19
N PHE A 248 2.94 11.75 -19.43
CA PHE A 248 1.56 12.03 -19.06
C PHE A 248 0.68 12.26 -20.30
N ASN A 249 1.25 12.84 -21.36
CA ASN A 249 0.58 13.07 -22.63
C ASN A 249 0.73 11.93 -23.65
N GLY A 250 1.26 10.77 -23.23
CA GLY A 250 1.33 9.54 -24.04
C GLY A 250 2.57 9.40 -24.94
N PHE A 251 3.51 10.35 -24.85
CA PHE A 251 4.77 10.31 -25.59
C PHE A 251 5.83 9.46 -24.87
N PRO A 252 6.82 8.89 -25.59
CA PRO A 252 8.03 8.35 -24.97
C PRO A 252 8.78 9.46 -24.20
N PRO A 253 9.43 9.15 -23.07
CA PRO A 253 10.42 10.06 -22.51
C PRO A 253 11.58 10.24 -23.49
N ALA A 254 12.26 11.38 -23.45
CA ALA A 254 13.29 11.73 -24.43
C ALA A 254 14.71 11.47 -23.89
N LEU A 255 15.51 10.70 -24.62
CA LEU A 255 16.95 10.56 -24.38
C LEU A 255 17.72 11.65 -25.12
N LEU A 256 18.01 12.74 -24.40
CA LEU A 256 18.58 13.95 -24.97
C LEU A 256 20.10 13.82 -25.18
N ASP A 257 20.59 14.33 -26.31
CA ASP A 257 22.01 14.46 -26.60
C ASP A 257 22.65 15.53 -25.69
N ASN A 258 22.01 16.70 -25.61
CA ASN A 258 22.37 17.78 -24.68
C ASN A 258 21.11 18.24 -23.92
N PRO A 259 20.96 17.91 -22.63
CA PRO A 259 19.80 18.35 -21.84
C PRO A 259 19.76 19.86 -21.57
N ASN A 260 20.88 20.58 -21.80
CA ASN A 260 20.97 22.04 -21.67
C ASN A 260 20.79 22.75 -23.03
N LEU A 261 20.34 22.06 -24.07
CA LEU A 261 20.12 22.69 -25.38
C LEU A 261 18.89 23.62 -25.36
N ASP A 262 17.96 23.39 -24.44
CA ASP A 262 16.72 24.12 -24.25
C ASP A 262 16.90 25.64 -24.06
N ASN A 263 18.02 26.07 -23.48
CA ASN A 263 18.39 27.48 -23.33
C ASN A 263 19.45 27.98 -24.34
N GLU A 264 19.83 27.17 -25.32
CA GLU A 264 20.80 27.55 -26.37
C GLU A 264 20.15 27.73 -27.75
N VAL A 265 19.10 26.96 -28.07
CA VAL A 265 18.51 26.94 -29.42
C VAL A 265 17.08 27.45 -29.45
N SER A 266 16.57 27.77 -30.63
CA SER A 266 15.18 28.19 -30.81
C SER A 266 14.21 27.11 -30.34
N HIS A 267 12.98 27.49 -30.04
CA HIS A 267 11.97 26.54 -29.59
C HIS A 267 11.77 25.39 -30.59
N ASP A 268 11.74 25.70 -31.89
CA ASP A 268 11.53 24.71 -32.93
C ASP A 268 12.73 23.73 -33.02
N GLN A 269 13.97 24.21 -32.85
CA GLN A 269 15.16 23.34 -32.79
C GLN A 269 15.19 22.47 -31.52
N TRP A 270 14.73 23.02 -30.39
CA TRP A 270 14.62 22.27 -29.15
C TRP A 270 13.61 21.12 -29.28
N ILE A 271 12.44 21.38 -29.89
CA ILE A 271 11.44 20.35 -30.19
C ILE A 271 12.04 19.24 -31.07
N GLU A 272 12.86 19.59 -32.06
CA GLU A 272 13.52 18.59 -32.90
C GLU A 272 14.49 17.70 -32.11
N GLU A 273 15.20 18.24 -31.11
CA GLU A 273 16.01 17.43 -30.21
C GLU A 273 15.16 16.55 -29.29
N VAL A 274 14.03 17.05 -28.78
CA VAL A 274 13.07 16.24 -28.01
C VAL A 274 12.53 15.07 -28.85
N LYS A 275 12.14 15.32 -30.11
CA LYS A 275 11.68 14.28 -31.06
C LYS A 275 12.77 13.25 -31.34
N LYS A 276 14.01 13.68 -31.58
CA LYS A 276 15.16 12.77 -31.74
C LYS A 276 15.38 11.95 -30.48
N GLY A 277 15.28 12.56 -29.30
CA GLY A 277 15.41 11.87 -28.03
C GLY A 277 14.31 10.83 -27.80
N MET A 278 13.06 11.12 -28.15
CA MET A 278 11.96 10.15 -28.11
C MET A 278 12.25 8.95 -29.04
N LYS A 279 12.78 9.22 -30.24
CA LYS A 279 13.16 8.17 -31.20
C LYS A 279 14.27 7.27 -30.65
N ARG A 280 15.31 7.86 -30.03
CA ARG A 280 16.39 7.12 -29.37
C ARG A 280 15.87 6.20 -28.27
N THR A 281 14.90 6.65 -27.48
CA THR A 281 14.22 5.80 -26.47
C THR A 281 13.58 4.56 -27.11
N LEU A 282 12.83 4.75 -28.20
CA LEU A 282 12.19 3.65 -28.92
C LEU A 282 13.20 2.67 -29.56
N GLU A 283 14.32 3.20 -30.07
CA GLU A 283 15.40 2.38 -30.62
C GLU A 283 16.04 1.48 -29.54
N LEU A 284 16.30 2.00 -28.34
CA LEU A 284 16.82 1.22 -27.22
C LEU A 284 15.82 0.19 -26.69
N ILE A 285 14.53 0.51 -26.64
CA ILE A 285 13.49 -0.48 -26.29
C ILE A 285 13.50 -1.66 -27.28
N LYS A 286 13.66 -1.37 -28.57
CA LYS A 286 13.69 -2.39 -29.62
C LYS A 286 14.99 -3.20 -29.61
N ASN A 287 16.13 -2.55 -29.35
CA ASN A 287 17.45 -3.17 -29.30
C ASN A 287 18.27 -2.59 -28.14
N PRO A 288 18.21 -3.21 -26.94
CA PRO A 288 18.90 -2.70 -25.75
C PRO A 288 20.43 -2.59 -25.89
N GLU A 289 21.03 -3.34 -26.81
CA GLU A 289 22.49 -3.38 -26.99
C GLU A 289 23.00 -2.37 -28.04
N ILE A 290 22.10 -1.63 -28.70
CA ILE A 290 22.47 -0.65 -29.73
C ILE A 290 23.41 0.43 -29.15
N SER A 291 24.43 0.79 -29.94
CA SER A 291 25.31 1.90 -29.59
C SER A 291 24.61 3.23 -29.88
N LEU A 292 24.36 4.02 -28.83
CA LEU A 292 23.91 5.41 -28.92
C LEU A 292 24.97 6.32 -28.32
N PHE A 293 25.19 7.49 -28.94
CA PHE A 293 26.23 8.44 -28.54
C PHE A 293 27.63 7.80 -28.46
N ASN A 294 27.92 6.87 -29.38
CA ASN A 294 29.15 6.08 -29.41
C ASN A 294 29.38 5.23 -28.14
N TYR A 295 28.29 4.81 -27.47
CA TYR A 295 28.32 4.04 -26.23
C TYR A 295 27.21 2.98 -26.17
N SER A 296 27.59 1.70 -26.09
CA SER A 296 26.71 0.56 -25.81
C SER A 296 26.73 0.23 -24.31
N ILE A 297 25.66 -0.37 -23.80
CA ILE A 297 25.65 -0.91 -22.43
C ILE A 297 26.71 -2.00 -22.22
N LEU A 298 27.14 -2.66 -23.30
CA LEU A 298 28.20 -3.67 -23.28
C LEU A 298 29.58 -3.06 -22.98
N ASP A 299 29.77 -1.76 -23.21
CA ASP A 299 31.01 -1.05 -22.87
C ASP A 299 31.18 -0.86 -21.35
N MET A 300 30.09 -0.98 -20.58
CA MET A 300 30.10 -0.90 -19.11
C MET A 300 30.47 -2.24 -18.48
N GLU A 301 31.31 -2.23 -17.45
CA GLU A 301 31.61 -3.45 -16.68
C GLU A 301 30.34 -4.06 -16.04
N PRO A 302 30.19 -5.40 -16.02
CA PRO A 302 29.03 -6.07 -15.44
C PRO A 302 28.70 -5.63 -14.00
N GLU A 303 29.72 -5.46 -13.15
CA GLU A 303 29.57 -5.04 -11.76
C GLU A 303 28.92 -3.64 -11.65
N ASN A 304 29.26 -2.72 -12.56
CA ASN A 304 28.67 -1.39 -12.59
C ASN A 304 27.22 -1.40 -13.09
N ARG A 305 26.87 -2.34 -13.98
CA ARG A 305 25.46 -2.57 -14.37
C ARG A 305 24.65 -3.10 -13.20
N GLU A 306 25.17 -4.09 -12.48
CA GLU A 306 24.51 -4.66 -11.30
C GLU A 306 24.30 -3.62 -10.19
N LYS A 307 25.33 -2.82 -9.88
CA LYS A 307 25.21 -1.71 -8.90
C LYS A 307 24.14 -0.70 -9.28
N PHE A 308 24.03 -0.35 -10.56
CA PHE A 308 23.00 0.57 -11.00
C PHE A 308 21.59 -0.03 -10.89
N VAL A 309 21.43 -1.31 -11.23
CA VAL A 309 20.17 -2.03 -11.06
C VAL A 309 19.77 -2.06 -9.59
N GLU A 310 20.70 -2.32 -8.68
CA GLU A 310 20.48 -2.30 -7.23
C GLU A 310 19.99 -0.94 -6.75
N MET A 311 20.66 0.15 -7.17
CA MET A 311 20.23 1.52 -6.87
C MET A 311 18.84 1.85 -7.45
N SER A 312 18.45 1.20 -8.55
CA SER A 312 17.20 1.47 -9.27
C SER A 312 16.04 0.58 -8.83
N LEU A 313 16.22 -0.31 -7.85
CA LEU A 313 15.18 -1.28 -7.45
C LEU A 313 13.86 -0.62 -7.03
N VAL A 314 13.92 0.45 -6.23
CA VAL A 314 12.72 1.17 -5.79
C VAL A 314 11.97 1.79 -6.98
N LEU A 315 12.71 2.34 -7.94
CA LEU A 315 12.14 2.89 -9.16
C LEU A 315 11.51 1.80 -10.02
N LYS A 316 12.20 0.66 -10.18
CA LYS A 316 11.70 -0.50 -10.91
C LYS A 316 10.39 -1.01 -10.30
N GLU A 317 10.35 -1.18 -8.98
CA GLU A 317 9.14 -1.60 -8.26
C GLU A 317 7.98 -0.62 -8.50
N LYS A 318 8.24 0.70 -8.48
CA LYS A 318 7.21 1.71 -8.79
C LYS A 318 6.72 1.61 -10.23
N ILE A 319 7.62 1.51 -11.21
CA ILE A 319 7.29 1.32 -12.63
C ILE A 319 6.42 0.07 -12.81
N ASP A 320 6.83 -1.05 -12.22
CA ASP A 320 6.13 -2.33 -12.31
C ASP A 320 4.76 -2.29 -11.61
N SER A 321 4.65 -1.55 -10.50
CA SER A 321 3.41 -1.37 -9.75
C SER A 321 2.38 -0.47 -10.43
N PHE A 322 2.78 0.34 -11.41
CA PHE A 322 1.86 1.26 -12.08
C PHE A 322 0.89 0.49 -12.98
N LYS A 323 -0.39 0.51 -12.63
CA LYS A 323 -1.45 -0.21 -13.35
C LYS A 323 -2.26 0.74 -14.22
N GLU A 324 -2.39 0.38 -15.50
CA GLU A 324 -3.27 1.06 -16.45
C GLU A 324 -4.11 -0.01 -17.16
N ILE A 325 -5.43 0.04 -16.96
CA ILE A 325 -6.34 -0.83 -17.69
C ILE A 325 -6.54 -0.34 -19.12
N PHE A 326 -6.87 -1.27 -20.01
CA PHE A 326 -7.09 -0.99 -21.43
C PHE A 326 -8.29 -0.06 -21.69
N LEU A 327 -9.23 0.00 -20.75
CA LEU A 327 -10.39 0.89 -20.83
C LEU A 327 -9.97 2.35 -20.60
N SER A 328 -10.46 3.25 -21.45
CA SER A 328 -10.20 4.69 -21.41
C SER A 328 -11.51 5.48 -21.54
N PRO A 329 -11.52 6.79 -21.25
CA PRO A 329 -12.74 7.61 -21.41
C PRO A 329 -13.31 7.61 -22.82
N THR A 330 -12.45 7.63 -23.85
CA THR A 330 -12.87 7.57 -25.25
C THR A 330 -13.52 6.23 -25.59
N LYS A 331 -12.89 5.13 -25.17
CA LYS A 331 -13.42 3.77 -25.35
C LYS A 331 -14.75 3.57 -24.62
N LEU A 332 -14.91 4.14 -23.42
CA LEU A 332 -16.17 4.11 -22.69
C LEU A 332 -17.32 4.70 -23.51
N VAL A 333 -17.13 5.86 -24.12
CA VAL A 333 -18.15 6.49 -24.99
C VAL A 333 -18.42 5.62 -26.21
N GLU A 334 -17.37 5.12 -26.86
CA GLU A 334 -17.50 4.23 -28.03
C GLU A 334 -18.29 2.96 -27.71
N TYR A 335 -18.01 2.31 -26.58
CA TYR A 335 -18.61 1.02 -26.22
C TYR A 335 -20.02 1.16 -25.65
N THR A 336 -20.30 2.26 -24.94
CA THR A 336 -21.57 2.42 -24.20
C THR A 336 -22.53 3.40 -24.85
N ARG A 337 -22.05 4.27 -25.75
CA ARG A 337 -22.77 5.45 -26.25
C ARG A 337 -23.18 6.43 -25.14
N GLY A 338 -22.58 6.31 -23.96
CA GLY A 338 -22.81 7.21 -22.84
C GLY A 338 -22.29 8.62 -23.12
N VAL A 339 -22.77 9.58 -22.33
CA VAL A 339 -22.41 11.00 -22.44
C VAL A 339 -21.71 11.44 -21.17
N TRP A 340 -20.49 11.96 -21.31
CA TRP A 340 -19.78 12.61 -20.21
C TRP A 340 -20.48 13.94 -19.89
N LEU A 341 -20.85 14.13 -18.62
CA LEU A 341 -21.53 15.33 -18.13
C LEU A 341 -20.55 16.46 -17.76
N THR A 342 -19.25 16.18 -17.82
CA THR A 342 -18.15 17.07 -17.50
C THR A 342 -17.10 16.98 -18.60
N ASP A 343 -16.33 18.04 -18.82
CA ASP A 343 -15.17 17.98 -19.72
C ASP A 343 -14.15 16.97 -19.18
N ILE A 344 -13.81 15.98 -20.02
CA ILE A 344 -12.84 14.95 -19.70
C ILE A 344 -11.50 15.30 -20.32
N ASN A 345 -10.43 15.07 -19.58
CA ASN A 345 -9.10 15.04 -20.15
C ASN A 345 -8.88 13.71 -20.90
N ASP A 346 -8.61 13.77 -22.21
CA ASP A 346 -8.33 12.60 -23.05
C ASP A 346 -7.11 11.77 -22.58
N SER A 347 -6.22 12.36 -21.77
CA SER A 347 -5.09 11.64 -21.16
C SER A 347 -5.45 10.89 -19.87
N MET A 348 -6.70 10.99 -19.39
CA MET A 348 -7.14 10.27 -18.19
C MET A 348 -7.06 8.76 -18.39
N THR A 349 -6.48 8.09 -17.41
CA THR A 349 -6.33 6.63 -17.34
C THR A 349 -6.92 6.08 -16.06
N PHE A 350 -7.31 4.81 -16.09
CA PHE A 350 -7.86 4.11 -14.92
C PHE A 350 -6.90 3.00 -14.48
N THR A 351 -6.82 2.78 -13.17
CA THR A 351 -6.08 1.64 -12.58
C THR A 351 -6.93 0.37 -12.50
N GLY A 352 -8.23 0.49 -12.78
CA GLY A 352 -9.20 -0.58 -12.68
C GLY A 352 -10.64 -0.09 -12.85
N VAL A 353 -11.56 -1.04 -13.02
CA VAL A 353 -13.01 -0.83 -12.95
C VAL A 353 -13.54 -1.44 -11.66
N GLY A 354 -14.18 -0.60 -10.85
CA GLY A 354 -14.82 -1.00 -9.62
C GLY A 354 -16.34 -1.15 -9.71
N THR A 355 -16.87 -2.12 -8.97
CA THR A 355 -18.31 -2.38 -8.78
C THR A 355 -18.59 -2.70 -7.30
N TYR A 356 -19.65 -3.43 -6.94
CA TYR A 356 -19.97 -3.74 -5.54
C TYR A 356 -18.77 -4.39 -4.79
N GLY A 357 -18.29 -3.73 -3.73
CA GLY A 357 -17.23 -4.23 -2.85
C GLY A 357 -15.85 -4.40 -3.49
N THR A 358 -15.63 -3.91 -4.71
CA THR A 358 -14.37 -4.10 -5.46
C THR A 358 -13.90 -2.80 -6.10
N TYR A 359 -13.63 -1.78 -5.29
CA TYR A 359 -13.20 -0.45 -5.75
C TYR A 359 -12.00 0.06 -4.96
N TYR A 360 -11.05 0.67 -5.67
CA TYR A 360 -9.78 1.19 -5.16
C TYR A 360 -9.47 2.57 -5.76
N SER A 361 -8.47 3.25 -5.20
CA SER A 361 -7.99 4.53 -5.75
C SER A 361 -7.52 4.37 -7.20
N GLY A 362 -7.83 5.38 -8.02
CA GLY A 362 -7.53 5.37 -9.45
C GLY A 362 -8.55 4.64 -10.33
N ASN A 363 -9.56 3.97 -9.74
CA ASN A 363 -10.56 3.24 -10.51
C ASN A 363 -11.60 4.17 -11.15
N ILE A 364 -12.28 3.67 -12.19
CA ILE A 364 -13.62 4.12 -12.57
C ILE A 364 -14.67 3.24 -11.90
N TYR A 365 -15.74 3.82 -11.36
CA TYR A 365 -16.77 3.08 -10.61
C TYR A 365 -18.11 3.00 -11.35
N PHE A 366 -18.63 1.80 -11.56
CA PHE A 366 -19.97 1.57 -12.14
C PHE A 366 -21.01 1.41 -11.02
N THR A 367 -22.06 2.24 -11.01
CA THR A 367 -23.02 2.31 -9.89
C THR A 367 -24.08 1.21 -9.86
N MET A 368 -23.88 0.09 -10.56
CA MET A 368 -24.78 -1.07 -10.58
C MET A 368 -25.17 -1.60 -9.19
N ALA A 369 -24.28 -1.44 -8.20
CA ALA A 369 -24.48 -1.78 -6.79
C ALA A 369 -25.68 -1.08 -6.11
N ILE A 370 -26.14 0.06 -6.63
CA ILE A 370 -27.25 0.83 -6.04
C ILE A 370 -28.52 -0.04 -5.94
N ARG A 371 -28.81 -0.83 -6.98
CA ARG A 371 -29.98 -1.72 -7.01
C ARG A 371 -29.92 -2.77 -5.89
N ASP A 372 -28.72 -3.29 -5.61
CA ASP A 372 -28.51 -4.29 -4.56
C ASP A 372 -28.57 -3.66 -3.16
N TRP A 373 -28.02 -2.46 -2.96
CA TRP A 373 -28.16 -1.74 -1.69
C TRP A 373 -29.61 -1.48 -1.32
N ILE A 374 -30.45 -1.09 -2.30
CA ILE A 374 -31.88 -0.89 -2.09
C ILE A 374 -32.56 -2.19 -1.66
N LYS A 375 -32.27 -3.31 -2.33
CA LYS A 375 -32.79 -4.65 -1.96
C LYS A 375 -32.35 -5.07 -0.56
N GLU A 376 -31.11 -4.76 -0.19
CA GLU A 376 -30.51 -5.02 1.13
C GLU A 376 -30.96 -4.04 2.22
N LYS A 377 -31.87 -3.09 1.90
CA LYS A 377 -32.32 -2.02 2.82
C LYS A 377 -31.18 -1.15 3.34
N LYS A 378 -30.11 -1.00 2.58
CA LYS A 378 -29.01 -0.04 2.83
C LYS A 378 -29.33 1.31 2.20
N ASP A 379 -28.84 2.38 2.80
CA ASP A 379 -28.94 3.73 2.21
C ASP A 379 -27.90 3.89 1.07
N PRO A 380 -28.32 4.01 -0.20
CA PRO A 380 -27.39 4.16 -1.32
C PRO A 380 -26.52 5.40 -1.21
N MET A 381 -27.00 6.48 -0.58
CA MET A 381 -26.22 7.71 -0.40
C MET A 381 -25.05 7.49 0.56
N HIS A 382 -25.30 6.80 1.66
CA HIS A 382 -24.28 6.45 2.63
C HIS A 382 -23.22 5.51 2.02
N GLU A 383 -23.65 4.50 1.26
CA GLU A 383 -22.73 3.56 0.60
C GLU A 383 -21.91 4.24 -0.51
N LEU A 384 -22.53 5.08 -1.35
CA LEU A 384 -21.81 5.82 -2.39
C LEU A 384 -20.75 6.76 -1.79
N LYS A 385 -21.03 7.42 -0.66
CA LYS A 385 -20.01 8.21 0.06
C LYS A 385 -18.81 7.37 0.52
N LYS A 386 -18.99 6.09 0.86
CA LYS A 386 -17.86 5.21 1.20
C LYS A 386 -16.99 4.90 -0.02
N VAL A 387 -17.61 4.74 -1.19
CA VAL A 387 -16.92 4.55 -2.46
C VAL A 387 -16.09 5.79 -2.79
N LEU A 388 -16.68 6.98 -2.73
CA LEU A 388 -16.03 8.24 -3.11
C LEU A 388 -14.85 8.62 -2.20
N LYS A 389 -14.85 8.16 -0.94
CA LYS A 389 -13.69 8.29 -0.03
C LYS A 389 -12.44 7.51 -0.48
N LYS A 390 -12.55 6.66 -1.50
CA LYS A 390 -11.45 5.85 -2.02
C LYS A 390 -10.71 6.49 -3.19
N ASP A 391 -10.90 7.80 -3.45
CA ASP A 391 -10.17 8.53 -4.49
C ASP A 391 -10.39 7.91 -5.89
N ILE A 392 -11.67 7.76 -6.22
CA ILE A 392 -12.14 7.24 -7.51
C ILE A 392 -11.96 8.33 -8.57
N LYS A 393 -11.49 7.95 -9.76
CA LYS A 393 -11.21 8.90 -10.85
C LYS A 393 -12.44 9.32 -11.64
N ALA A 394 -13.43 8.45 -11.78
CA ALA A 394 -14.66 8.73 -12.53
C ALA A 394 -15.80 7.79 -12.10
N VAL A 395 -17.04 8.16 -12.42
CA VAL A 395 -18.24 7.37 -12.12
C VAL A 395 -19.08 7.15 -13.37
N VAL A 396 -19.57 5.92 -13.56
CA VAL A 396 -20.60 5.58 -14.56
C VAL A 396 -21.92 5.39 -13.85
N ILE A 397 -22.95 6.11 -14.30
CA ILE A 397 -24.25 6.21 -13.63
C ILE A 397 -25.41 6.10 -14.63
N ASP A 398 -26.50 5.45 -14.22
CA ASP A 398 -27.74 5.30 -14.99
C ASP A 398 -28.94 6.04 -14.37
N ASP A 399 -28.87 6.42 -13.09
CA ASP A 399 -29.93 7.15 -12.40
C ASP A 399 -29.50 8.58 -12.01
N LYS A 400 -30.10 9.57 -12.69
CA LYS A 400 -29.84 11.00 -12.47
C LYS A 400 -30.08 11.46 -11.03
N LYS A 401 -30.91 10.76 -10.24
CA LYS A 401 -31.19 11.08 -8.84
C LYS A 401 -29.93 11.15 -7.97
N TYR A 402 -28.89 10.38 -8.32
CA TYR A 402 -27.66 10.31 -7.54
C TYR A 402 -26.53 11.22 -8.04
N LEU A 403 -26.73 11.99 -9.12
CA LEU A 403 -25.72 12.87 -9.72
C LEU A 403 -25.14 13.90 -8.74
N LYS A 404 -25.99 14.54 -7.92
CA LYS A 404 -25.58 15.53 -6.92
C LYS A 404 -24.59 15.01 -5.87
N TYR A 405 -24.38 13.69 -5.78
CA TYR A 405 -23.41 13.09 -4.86
C TYR A 405 -22.06 12.84 -5.51
N VAL A 406 -21.97 12.91 -6.85
CA VAL A 406 -20.78 12.58 -7.64
C VAL A 406 -20.32 13.75 -8.52
N GLU A 407 -20.95 14.92 -8.42
CA GLU A 407 -20.68 16.12 -9.24
C GLU A 407 -19.25 16.68 -9.15
N HIS A 408 -18.48 16.28 -8.13
CA HIS A 408 -17.07 16.65 -7.97
C HIS A 408 -16.11 15.71 -8.72
N LEU A 409 -16.63 14.65 -9.33
CA LEU A 409 -15.89 13.72 -10.17
C LEU A 409 -16.41 13.81 -11.62
N PRO A 410 -15.60 13.39 -12.59
CA PRO A 410 -16.09 13.15 -13.93
C PRO A 410 -17.16 12.05 -13.96
N VAL A 411 -18.30 12.33 -14.62
CA VAL A 411 -19.47 11.43 -14.65
C VAL A 411 -19.85 11.06 -16.07
N LEU A 412 -19.91 9.76 -16.37
CA LEU A 412 -20.48 9.21 -17.60
C LEU A 412 -21.92 8.76 -17.34
N LEU A 413 -22.87 9.40 -18.00
CA LEU A 413 -24.27 9.01 -17.97
C LEU A 413 -24.53 7.94 -19.05
N VAL A 414 -25.12 6.82 -18.65
CA VAL A 414 -25.51 5.69 -19.53
C VAL A 414 -26.97 5.31 -19.30
N ASP A 415 -27.56 4.52 -20.20
CA ASP A 415 -28.95 4.07 -20.06
C ASP A 415 -29.12 2.96 -19.00
N ASP A 416 -28.21 1.99 -18.96
CA ASP A 416 -28.16 0.93 -17.94
C ASP A 416 -26.70 0.62 -17.58
N CYS A 417 -26.37 0.71 -16.29
CA CYS A 417 -25.00 0.50 -15.81
C CYS A 417 -24.49 -0.94 -16.02
N PHE A 418 -25.36 -1.94 -15.92
CA PHE A 418 -24.96 -3.34 -16.09
C PHE A 418 -24.72 -3.67 -17.55
N GLU A 419 -25.60 -3.22 -18.45
CA GLU A 419 -25.38 -3.42 -19.87
C GLU A 419 -24.14 -2.67 -20.36
N ALA A 420 -23.93 -1.43 -19.91
CA ALA A 420 -22.71 -0.68 -20.20
C ALA A 420 -21.44 -1.41 -19.73
N PHE A 421 -21.46 -1.98 -18.52
CA PHE A 421 -20.35 -2.77 -17.97
C PHE A 421 -20.08 -4.03 -18.80
N LYS A 422 -21.13 -4.78 -19.16
CA LYS A 422 -21.04 -5.99 -19.98
C LYS A 422 -20.48 -5.70 -21.37
N GLN A 423 -20.99 -4.68 -22.05
CA GLN A 423 -20.51 -4.26 -23.35
C GLN A 423 -19.05 -3.83 -23.30
N CYS A 424 -18.65 -3.04 -22.29
CA CYS A 424 -17.26 -2.65 -22.11
C CYS A 424 -16.36 -3.87 -21.90
N ALA A 425 -16.73 -4.80 -21.04
CA ALA A 425 -15.96 -6.02 -20.78
C ALA A 425 -15.74 -6.84 -22.06
N ILE A 426 -16.79 -7.06 -22.85
CA ILE A 426 -16.73 -7.82 -24.11
C ILE A 426 -15.86 -7.09 -25.14
N LYS A 427 -16.05 -5.77 -25.31
CA LYS A 427 -15.26 -4.96 -26.25
C LYS A 427 -13.79 -4.86 -25.87
N VAL A 428 -13.48 -4.66 -24.59
CA VAL A 428 -12.10 -4.72 -24.06
C VAL A 428 -11.47 -6.06 -24.41
N ARG A 429 -12.15 -7.18 -24.13
CA ARG A 429 -11.63 -8.52 -24.46
C ARG A 429 -11.41 -8.71 -25.96
N GLN A 430 -12.32 -8.24 -26.80
CA GLN A 430 -12.24 -8.38 -28.26
C GLN A 430 -11.09 -7.55 -28.86
N GLU A 431 -10.89 -6.33 -28.38
CA GLU A 431 -9.90 -5.40 -28.94
C GLU A 431 -8.49 -5.59 -28.38
N HIS A 432 -8.37 -5.82 -27.06
CA HIS A 432 -7.06 -6.09 -26.44
C HIS A 432 -6.52 -7.47 -26.84
N ASN A 433 -7.43 -8.45 -26.93
CA ASN A 433 -7.22 -9.77 -27.51
C ASN A 433 -5.96 -10.54 -27.03
N PRO A 434 -5.78 -10.74 -25.71
CA PRO A 434 -4.66 -11.52 -25.20
C PRO A 434 -4.83 -13.01 -25.57
N TYR A 435 -3.75 -13.80 -25.46
CA TYR A 435 -3.86 -15.25 -25.53
C TYR A 435 -4.64 -15.75 -24.30
N THR A 436 -5.83 -16.27 -24.50
CA THR A 436 -6.72 -16.60 -23.37
C THR A 436 -6.80 -18.09 -23.12
N VAL A 437 -6.56 -18.49 -21.87
CA VAL A 437 -6.77 -19.85 -21.37
C VAL A 437 -8.08 -19.87 -20.57
N LEU A 438 -9.02 -20.72 -20.98
CA LEU A 438 -10.24 -20.99 -20.22
C LEU A 438 -10.10 -22.32 -19.48
N VAL A 439 -10.04 -22.23 -18.16
CA VAL A 439 -9.94 -23.39 -17.27
C VAL A 439 -11.35 -23.90 -16.91
N THR A 440 -11.60 -25.17 -17.18
CA THR A 440 -12.85 -25.86 -16.85
C THR A 440 -12.61 -27.18 -16.13
N GLY A 441 -13.61 -27.64 -15.41
CA GLY A 441 -13.60 -28.91 -14.69
C GLY A 441 -14.52 -28.90 -13.48
N THR A 442 -14.67 -30.06 -12.86
CA THR A 442 -15.37 -30.17 -11.58
C THR A 442 -14.47 -29.64 -10.46
N GLU A 443 -13.21 -30.04 -10.45
CA GLU A 443 -12.25 -29.75 -9.39
C GLU A 443 -10.94 -29.19 -9.94
N GLY A 444 -10.17 -28.47 -9.14
CA GLY A 444 -8.84 -27.98 -9.53
C GLY A 444 -8.81 -26.74 -10.43
N LYS A 445 -9.96 -26.14 -10.80
CA LYS A 445 -10.02 -24.94 -11.66
C LYS A 445 -9.23 -23.75 -11.11
N THR A 446 -9.61 -23.28 -9.92
CA THR A 446 -8.93 -22.14 -9.27
C THR A 446 -7.46 -22.45 -8.98
N GLY A 447 -7.14 -23.69 -8.60
CA GLY A 447 -5.77 -24.14 -8.38
C GLY A 447 -4.92 -24.13 -9.65
N ALA A 448 -5.49 -24.56 -10.78
CA ALA A 448 -4.82 -24.48 -12.07
C ALA A 448 -4.66 -23.03 -12.53
N LYS A 449 -5.68 -22.17 -12.36
CA LYS A 449 -5.59 -20.73 -12.67
C LYS A 449 -4.46 -20.02 -11.91
N VAL A 450 -4.33 -20.27 -10.62
CA VAL A 450 -3.25 -19.70 -9.80
C VAL A 450 -1.88 -20.22 -10.24
N GLN A 451 -1.78 -21.54 -10.50
CA GLN A 451 -0.54 -22.12 -11.04
C GLN A 451 -0.17 -21.51 -12.41
N PHE A 452 -1.12 -21.41 -13.33
CA PHE A 452 -0.93 -20.76 -14.64
C PHE A 452 -0.41 -19.33 -14.48
N HIS A 453 -1.09 -18.52 -13.67
CA HIS A 453 -0.69 -17.14 -13.45
C HIS A 453 0.73 -17.06 -12.86
N HIS A 454 1.04 -17.83 -11.81
CA HIS A 454 2.38 -17.82 -11.19
C HIS A 454 3.50 -18.16 -12.18
N ILE A 455 3.30 -19.21 -12.98
CA ILE A 455 4.32 -19.73 -13.90
C ILE A 455 4.48 -18.84 -15.13
N LEU A 456 3.37 -18.38 -15.71
CA LEU A 456 3.41 -17.55 -16.91
C LEU A 456 3.84 -16.12 -16.60
N ASN A 457 3.45 -15.54 -15.46
CA ASN A 457 3.78 -14.16 -15.12
C ASN A 457 5.28 -13.89 -14.94
N LYS A 458 6.10 -14.93 -14.78
CA LYS A 458 7.58 -14.85 -14.77
C LYS A 458 8.23 -14.86 -16.16
N GLN A 459 7.46 -15.14 -17.20
CA GLN A 459 7.91 -15.13 -18.59
C GLN A 459 7.23 -14.03 -19.39
N ILE A 460 5.95 -13.78 -19.11
CA ILE A 460 5.14 -12.82 -19.83
C ILE A 460 4.01 -12.28 -18.94
N LYS A 461 3.66 -11.02 -19.09
CA LYS A 461 2.57 -10.44 -18.28
C LYS A 461 1.26 -11.19 -18.49
N THR A 462 0.74 -11.72 -17.38
CA THR A 462 -0.40 -12.63 -17.38
C THR A 462 -1.49 -12.11 -16.44
N HIS A 463 -2.68 -11.90 -16.98
CA HIS A 463 -3.86 -11.50 -16.23
C HIS A 463 -4.59 -12.69 -15.62
N ALA A 464 -4.93 -12.62 -14.33
CA ALA A 464 -5.90 -13.53 -13.72
C ALA A 464 -6.50 -12.96 -12.44
N VAL A 465 -7.82 -13.10 -12.28
CA VAL A 465 -8.48 -12.84 -10.99
C VAL A 465 -8.29 -14.08 -10.11
N LEU A 466 -7.40 -14.02 -9.10
CA LEU A 466 -6.93 -15.23 -8.38
C LEU A 466 -7.94 -15.87 -7.41
N ASN A 467 -8.97 -15.15 -6.97
CA ASN A 467 -10.03 -15.73 -6.12
C ASN A 467 -10.98 -16.64 -6.93
N SER A 468 -11.78 -17.48 -6.26
CA SER A 468 -12.76 -18.36 -6.91
C SER A 468 -14.00 -17.58 -7.35
N ALA A 469 -13.86 -16.76 -8.38
CA ALA A 469 -14.95 -15.94 -8.92
C ALA A 469 -15.18 -16.29 -10.39
N ASN A 470 -16.23 -17.08 -10.63
CA ASN A 470 -16.47 -17.79 -11.89
C ASN A 470 -17.90 -17.62 -12.43
N THR A 471 -18.68 -16.71 -11.83
CA THR A 471 -20.01 -16.31 -12.32
C THR A 471 -19.88 -15.16 -13.33
N GLU A 472 -20.98 -14.74 -13.95
CA GLU A 472 -20.96 -13.74 -15.04
C GLU A 472 -20.28 -12.42 -14.63
N VAL A 473 -20.68 -11.80 -13.52
CA VAL A 473 -20.13 -10.51 -13.09
C VAL A 473 -18.62 -10.58 -12.80
N PRO A 474 -18.10 -11.56 -12.05
CA PRO A 474 -16.65 -11.72 -11.91
C PRO A 474 -15.89 -11.95 -13.21
N VAL A 475 -16.44 -12.73 -14.14
CA VAL A 475 -15.81 -12.97 -15.45
C VAL A 475 -15.73 -11.65 -16.22
N LEU A 476 -16.86 -10.94 -16.37
CA LEU A 476 -16.89 -9.62 -17.01
C LEU A 476 -15.92 -8.63 -16.34
N ARG A 477 -15.79 -8.69 -15.00
CA ARG A 477 -14.84 -7.88 -14.25
C ARG A 477 -13.38 -8.25 -14.55
N SER A 478 -13.06 -9.52 -14.77
CA SER A 478 -11.72 -9.92 -15.24
C SER A 478 -11.45 -9.30 -16.61
N LEU A 479 -12.39 -9.48 -17.55
CA LEU A 479 -12.25 -9.00 -18.93
C LEU A 479 -12.06 -7.47 -19.01
N ILE A 480 -12.87 -6.70 -18.28
CA ILE A 480 -12.82 -5.22 -18.33
C ILE A 480 -11.58 -4.64 -17.61
N ASN A 481 -10.94 -5.42 -16.73
CA ASN A 481 -9.75 -5.01 -15.98
C ASN A 481 -8.43 -5.47 -16.63
N LEU A 482 -8.46 -5.96 -17.88
CA LEU A 482 -7.23 -6.23 -18.63
C LEU A 482 -6.34 -4.98 -18.65
N GLU A 483 -5.09 -5.13 -18.24
CA GLU A 483 -4.07 -4.10 -18.30
C GLU A 483 -3.57 -3.93 -19.74
N VAL A 484 -3.16 -2.72 -20.11
CA VAL A 484 -2.75 -2.39 -21.50
C VAL A 484 -1.67 -3.31 -22.08
N ASP A 485 -0.84 -3.89 -21.21
CA ASP A 485 0.32 -4.72 -21.49
C ASP A 485 0.11 -6.21 -21.18
N ASP A 486 -1.07 -6.62 -20.72
CA ASP A 486 -1.40 -8.04 -20.54
C ASP A 486 -1.26 -8.79 -21.88
N LYS A 487 -0.61 -9.96 -21.87
CA LYS A 487 -0.39 -10.77 -23.09
C LYS A 487 -1.09 -12.11 -23.02
N VAL A 488 -1.28 -12.60 -21.80
CA VAL A 488 -2.02 -13.82 -21.51
C VAL A 488 -3.11 -13.49 -20.52
N GLU A 489 -4.25 -14.17 -20.66
CA GLU A 489 -5.34 -14.08 -19.69
C GLU A 489 -5.80 -15.48 -19.28
N ILE A 490 -5.96 -15.72 -17.98
CA ILE A 490 -6.44 -17.00 -17.45
C ILE A 490 -7.79 -16.80 -16.77
N ASN A 491 -8.83 -17.37 -17.37
CA ASN A 491 -10.20 -17.31 -16.87
C ASN A 491 -10.65 -18.69 -16.38
N GLU A 492 -11.55 -18.69 -15.40
CA GLU A 492 -12.35 -19.86 -15.06
C GLU A 492 -13.84 -19.50 -15.11
N VAL A 493 -14.67 -20.39 -15.66
CA VAL A 493 -16.12 -20.19 -15.74
C VAL A 493 -16.87 -21.28 -14.97
N SER A 494 -17.93 -20.88 -14.30
CA SER A 494 -18.89 -21.80 -13.71
C SER A 494 -19.81 -22.33 -14.79
N VAL A 495 -19.98 -23.65 -14.74
CA VAL A 495 -20.82 -24.40 -15.67
C VAL A 495 -22.08 -24.79 -14.89
N GLY A 496 -23.11 -23.94 -14.93
CA GLY A 496 -24.39 -24.13 -14.22
C GLY A 496 -25.34 -25.13 -14.89
N SER A 497 -26.61 -25.15 -14.48
CA SER A 497 -27.64 -26.01 -15.10
C SER A 497 -28.05 -25.54 -16.48
N ASP A 498 -28.17 -24.23 -16.66
CA ASP A 498 -28.67 -23.61 -17.88
C ASP A 498 -27.60 -23.59 -18.98
N GLU A 499 -27.92 -24.14 -20.15
CA GLU A 499 -27.02 -24.19 -21.30
C GLU A 499 -26.73 -22.81 -21.89
N ALA A 500 -27.71 -21.93 -21.99
CA ALA A 500 -27.55 -20.62 -22.61
C ALA A 500 -26.48 -19.81 -21.86
N TYR A 501 -26.57 -19.72 -20.53
CA TYR A 501 -25.59 -18.98 -19.74
C TYR A 501 -24.17 -19.58 -19.79
N ARG A 502 -24.04 -20.89 -19.97
CA ARG A 502 -22.72 -21.56 -20.04
C ARG A 502 -22.01 -21.22 -21.33
N VAL A 503 -22.73 -21.33 -22.45
CA VAL A 503 -22.23 -21.01 -23.79
C VAL A 503 -21.90 -19.53 -23.87
N GLU A 504 -22.80 -18.67 -23.39
CA GLU A 504 -22.61 -17.22 -23.39
C GLU A 504 -21.32 -16.83 -22.66
N ARG A 505 -21.06 -17.36 -21.46
CA ARG A 505 -19.82 -17.07 -20.72
C ARG A 505 -18.57 -17.55 -21.44
N ALA A 506 -18.62 -18.72 -22.08
CA ALA A 506 -17.50 -19.20 -22.88
C ALA A 506 -17.24 -18.30 -24.08
N MET A 507 -18.30 -17.83 -24.76
CA MET A 507 -18.21 -16.88 -25.87
C MET A 507 -17.68 -15.50 -25.43
N MET A 508 -18.07 -15.02 -24.24
CA MET A 508 -17.51 -13.78 -23.67
C MET A 508 -16.00 -13.88 -23.47
N VAL A 509 -15.51 -15.02 -22.97
CA VAL A 509 -14.07 -15.25 -22.74
C VAL A 509 -13.32 -15.46 -24.06
N ASN A 510 -13.96 -16.04 -25.07
CA ASN A 510 -13.39 -16.30 -26.40
C ASN A 510 -11.97 -16.93 -26.33
N PRO A 511 -11.78 -18.11 -25.71
CA PRO A 511 -10.45 -18.65 -25.44
C PRO A 511 -9.68 -19.11 -26.68
N ASN A 512 -8.36 -19.06 -26.58
CA ASN A 512 -7.42 -19.73 -27.49
C ASN A 512 -7.19 -21.20 -27.08
N LEU A 513 -7.26 -21.46 -25.77
CA LEU A 513 -6.99 -22.76 -25.18
C LEU A 513 -8.03 -23.09 -24.10
N CYS A 514 -8.72 -24.22 -24.23
CA CYS A 514 -9.54 -24.76 -23.14
C CYS A 514 -8.75 -25.80 -22.35
N PHE A 515 -8.56 -25.57 -21.06
CA PHE A 515 -7.84 -26.48 -20.16
C PHE A 515 -8.83 -27.23 -19.28
N PHE A 516 -8.97 -28.54 -19.52
CA PHE A 516 -9.83 -29.42 -18.74
C PHE A 516 -9.02 -30.05 -17.61
N THR A 517 -9.36 -29.70 -16.36
CA THR A 517 -8.76 -30.28 -15.15
C THR A 517 -9.33 -31.68 -14.89
N ASN A 518 -9.84 -31.95 -13.69
CA ASN A 518 -10.55 -33.20 -13.39
C ASN A 518 -12.08 -33.02 -13.54
N ILE A 519 -12.77 -34.04 -14.04
CA ILE A 519 -14.23 -34.12 -14.06
C ILE A 519 -14.66 -35.30 -13.18
N GLY A 520 -15.39 -34.98 -12.11
CA GLY A 520 -15.97 -35.94 -11.19
C GLY A 520 -17.42 -35.60 -10.84
N PRO A 521 -18.10 -36.46 -10.07
CA PRO A 521 -19.48 -36.23 -9.64
C PRO A 521 -19.54 -35.00 -8.73
N ASN A 522 -20.29 -33.96 -9.11
CA ASN A 522 -20.54 -32.79 -8.27
C ASN A 522 -21.82 -32.11 -8.74
N HIS A 523 -22.56 -31.48 -7.83
CA HIS A 523 -23.90 -30.94 -8.10
C HIS A 523 -24.81 -31.99 -8.79
N MET A 524 -24.78 -33.23 -8.30
CA MET A 524 -25.55 -34.35 -8.88
C MET A 524 -27.06 -34.15 -8.74
N ASP A 525 -27.50 -33.36 -7.76
CA ASP A 525 -28.86 -32.84 -7.61
C ASP A 525 -29.32 -32.06 -8.86
N MET A 526 -28.39 -31.36 -9.51
CA MET A 526 -28.64 -30.54 -10.70
C MET A 526 -28.42 -31.33 -11.99
N HIS A 527 -27.29 -32.04 -12.11
CA HIS A 527 -26.90 -32.70 -13.35
C HIS A 527 -27.46 -34.11 -13.51
N LYS A 528 -27.92 -34.75 -12.42
CA LYS A 528 -28.47 -36.11 -12.36
C LYS A 528 -27.48 -37.24 -12.68
N THR A 529 -26.63 -37.09 -13.70
CA THR A 529 -25.64 -38.09 -14.14
C THR A 529 -24.27 -37.47 -14.42
N ILE A 530 -23.21 -38.28 -14.32
CA ILE A 530 -21.84 -37.85 -14.69
C ILE A 530 -21.74 -37.50 -16.19
N GLU A 531 -22.53 -38.15 -17.03
CA GLU A 531 -22.60 -37.88 -18.47
C GLU A 531 -23.15 -36.48 -18.75
N ASN A 532 -24.19 -36.06 -18.03
CA ASN A 532 -24.72 -34.70 -18.11
C ASN A 532 -23.71 -33.66 -17.61
N ILE A 533 -22.87 -33.99 -16.63
CA ILE A 533 -21.76 -33.12 -16.22
C ILE A 533 -20.75 -32.98 -17.36
N MET A 534 -20.38 -34.07 -18.03
CA MET A 534 -19.44 -34.01 -19.16
C MET A 534 -20.00 -33.20 -20.33
N ILE A 535 -21.27 -33.41 -20.69
CA ILE A 535 -21.97 -32.62 -21.71
C ILE A 535 -22.00 -31.14 -21.30
N ALA A 536 -22.29 -30.85 -20.03
CA ALA A 536 -22.25 -29.49 -19.50
C ALA A 536 -20.85 -28.88 -19.62
N LYS A 537 -19.79 -29.55 -19.13
CA LYS A 537 -18.41 -29.06 -19.18
C LYS A 537 -17.89 -28.91 -20.60
N SER A 538 -18.32 -29.76 -21.52
CA SER A 538 -17.95 -29.65 -22.93
C SER A 538 -18.46 -28.37 -23.61
N SER A 539 -19.51 -27.72 -23.09
CA SER A 539 -20.04 -26.47 -23.68
C SER A 539 -19.02 -25.33 -23.77
N VAL A 540 -17.94 -25.36 -22.96
CA VAL A 540 -16.90 -24.33 -23.02
C VAL A 540 -16.18 -24.28 -24.38
N VAL A 541 -16.18 -25.38 -25.14
CA VAL A 541 -15.52 -25.44 -26.46
C VAL A 541 -16.27 -24.65 -27.53
N GLU A 542 -17.52 -24.27 -27.28
CA GLU A 542 -18.28 -23.40 -28.20
C GLU A 542 -17.74 -21.98 -28.24
N GLY A 543 -17.15 -21.51 -27.13
CA GLY A 543 -16.43 -20.24 -27.09
C GLY A 543 -15.03 -20.30 -27.67
N LEU A 544 -14.49 -21.50 -27.95
CA LEU A 544 -13.12 -21.67 -28.42
C LEU A 544 -12.96 -21.06 -29.82
N LYS A 545 -11.93 -20.21 -29.97
CA LYS A 545 -11.55 -19.60 -31.25
C LYS A 545 -11.31 -20.66 -32.33
N GLU A 546 -11.42 -20.22 -33.58
CA GLU A 546 -10.96 -21.03 -34.71
C GLU A 546 -9.46 -21.34 -34.57
N GLY A 547 -9.08 -22.60 -34.84
CA GLY A 547 -7.72 -23.10 -34.58
C GLY A 547 -7.34 -23.26 -33.10
N GLY A 548 -8.26 -22.95 -32.17
CA GLY A 548 -8.03 -23.16 -30.74
C GLY A 548 -7.98 -24.63 -30.36
N LYS A 549 -7.32 -24.92 -29.23
CA LYS A 549 -7.05 -26.28 -28.76
C LYS A 549 -7.70 -26.59 -27.42
N CYS A 550 -7.88 -27.88 -27.15
CA CYS A 550 -8.24 -28.38 -25.83
C CYS A 550 -7.10 -29.20 -25.25
N ILE A 551 -6.69 -28.89 -24.01
CA ILE A 551 -5.80 -29.76 -23.24
C ILE A 551 -6.65 -30.51 -22.22
N VAL A 552 -6.60 -31.84 -22.26
CA VAL A 552 -7.52 -32.71 -21.51
C VAL A 552 -6.77 -33.74 -20.68
N ASN A 553 -7.17 -33.87 -19.42
CA ASN A 553 -6.72 -34.93 -18.53
C ASN A 553 -7.21 -36.31 -19.01
N SER A 554 -6.31 -37.17 -19.47
CA SER A 554 -6.66 -38.53 -19.91
C SER A 554 -6.92 -39.50 -18.76
N ASN A 555 -6.55 -39.15 -17.52
CA ASN A 555 -6.83 -39.94 -16.33
C ASN A 555 -8.27 -39.80 -15.81
N ILE A 556 -9.15 -39.05 -16.50
CA ILE A 556 -10.57 -39.00 -16.17
C ILE A 556 -11.21 -40.37 -16.45
N GLU A 557 -11.95 -40.93 -15.48
CA GLU A 557 -12.54 -42.27 -15.57
C GLU A 557 -13.38 -42.50 -16.84
N HIS A 558 -14.16 -41.49 -17.26
CA HIS A 558 -14.93 -41.55 -18.51
C HIS A 558 -14.36 -40.65 -19.62
N TYR A 559 -13.02 -40.60 -19.74
CA TYR A 559 -12.32 -39.83 -20.76
C TYR A 559 -12.90 -40.00 -22.19
N PRO A 560 -13.21 -41.22 -22.70
CA PRO A 560 -13.81 -41.38 -24.03
C PRO A 560 -15.16 -40.67 -24.20
N LYS A 561 -15.99 -40.65 -23.14
CA LYS A 561 -17.28 -39.95 -23.19
C LYS A 561 -17.10 -38.43 -23.25
N LEU A 562 -16.13 -37.89 -22.51
CA LEU A 562 -15.78 -36.48 -22.57
C LEU A 562 -15.31 -36.08 -23.97
N LEU A 563 -14.44 -36.89 -24.60
CA LEU A 563 -13.99 -36.65 -25.97
C LEU A 563 -15.18 -36.62 -26.95
N ASN A 564 -16.08 -37.60 -26.87
CA ASN A 564 -17.28 -37.64 -27.72
C ASN A 564 -18.17 -36.40 -27.51
N ALA A 565 -18.36 -35.95 -26.27
CA ALA A 565 -19.13 -34.75 -25.97
C ALA A 565 -18.49 -33.48 -26.55
N ILE A 566 -17.16 -33.37 -26.49
CA ILE A 566 -16.40 -32.25 -27.08
C ILE A 566 -16.52 -32.27 -28.60
N TYR A 567 -16.25 -33.40 -29.26
CA TYR A 567 -16.33 -33.50 -30.72
C TYR A 567 -17.74 -33.29 -31.26
N LYS A 568 -18.79 -33.67 -30.51
CA LYS A 568 -20.17 -33.39 -30.89
C LYS A 568 -20.48 -31.89 -30.97
N ARG A 569 -19.84 -31.08 -30.12
CA ARG A 569 -20.02 -29.62 -30.11
C ARG A 569 -19.09 -28.89 -31.08
N LYS A 570 -17.86 -29.40 -31.26
CA LYS A 570 -16.87 -28.81 -32.18
C LYS A 570 -16.12 -29.91 -32.95
N PRO A 571 -16.65 -30.38 -34.10
CA PRO A 571 -16.17 -31.59 -34.80
C PRO A 571 -14.71 -31.66 -35.27
N ASN A 572 -13.97 -30.55 -35.24
CA ASN A 572 -12.56 -30.50 -35.70
C ASN A 572 -11.61 -29.88 -34.66
N VAL A 573 -12.00 -29.85 -33.39
CA VAL A 573 -11.14 -29.28 -32.34
C VAL A 573 -9.93 -30.17 -32.09
N GLU A 574 -8.73 -29.58 -32.04
CA GLU A 574 -7.53 -30.30 -31.65
C GLU A 574 -7.57 -30.59 -30.15
N ILE A 575 -7.51 -31.87 -29.78
CA ILE A 575 -7.44 -32.31 -28.40
C ILE A 575 -6.07 -32.90 -28.13
N ILE A 576 -5.37 -32.34 -27.14
CA ILE A 576 -4.07 -32.80 -26.68
C ILE A 576 -4.23 -33.32 -25.25
N SER A 577 -3.70 -34.50 -24.96
CA SER A 577 -3.85 -35.10 -23.63
C SER A 577 -2.63 -34.94 -22.74
N TYR A 578 -2.90 -34.83 -21.44
CA TYR A 578 -1.90 -35.02 -20.39
C TYR A 578 -2.37 -36.11 -19.43
N GLY A 579 -1.43 -36.91 -18.92
CA GLY A 579 -1.78 -38.08 -18.13
C GLY A 579 -0.56 -38.86 -17.64
N ILE A 580 -0.76 -40.13 -17.33
CA ILE A 580 0.30 -41.07 -16.91
C ILE A 580 0.71 -42.04 -18.03
N THR A 581 0.00 -42.04 -19.16
CA THR A 581 0.20 -43.02 -20.23
C THR A 581 1.23 -42.53 -21.25
N LYS A 582 1.86 -43.46 -21.99
CA LYS A 582 2.83 -43.10 -23.04
C LYS A 582 2.19 -42.42 -24.25
N SER A 583 0.88 -42.60 -24.46
CA SER A 583 0.12 -41.93 -25.52
C SER A 583 -0.17 -40.47 -25.21
N ASP A 584 0.01 -40.04 -23.95
CA ASP A 584 -0.18 -38.63 -23.59
C ASP A 584 0.96 -37.77 -24.13
N LYS A 585 0.59 -36.62 -24.69
CA LYS A 585 1.55 -35.62 -25.18
C LYS A 585 2.40 -35.09 -24.02
N ALA A 586 1.81 -34.95 -22.83
CA ALA A 586 2.54 -34.74 -21.59
C ALA A 586 2.28 -35.85 -20.58
N GLN A 587 3.36 -36.50 -20.15
CA GLN A 587 3.31 -37.67 -19.30
C GLN A 587 3.96 -37.39 -17.94
N LEU A 588 3.23 -37.67 -16.86
CA LEU A 588 3.77 -37.79 -15.52
C LEU A 588 4.53 -39.12 -15.40
N LEU A 589 5.85 -39.07 -15.25
CA LEU A 589 6.71 -40.27 -15.18
C LEU A 589 6.86 -40.77 -13.75
N LYS A 590 7.06 -39.85 -12.81
CA LYS A 590 7.25 -40.17 -11.39
C LYS A 590 6.81 -39.00 -10.51
N GLN A 591 6.19 -39.31 -9.37
CA GLN A 591 5.92 -38.35 -8.30
C GLN A 591 6.30 -38.95 -6.95
N THR A 592 6.82 -38.14 -6.04
CA THR A 592 7.13 -38.55 -4.66
C THR A 592 6.89 -37.40 -3.71
N PHE A 593 6.11 -37.63 -2.65
CA PHE A 593 5.84 -36.61 -1.64
C PHE A 593 7.07 -36.40 -0.74
N ASP A 594 7.48 -35.15 -0.57
CA ASP A 594 8.51 -34.72 0.36
C ASP A 594 7.83 -34.12 1.60
N SER A 595 7.71 -34.90 2.66
CA SER A 595 7.07 -34.47 3.90
C SER A 595 7.89 -33.43 4.68
N LYS A 596 9.18 -33.27 4.38
CA LYS A 596 10.02 -32.25 5.05
C LYS A 596 9.74 -30.87 4.48
N ASN A 597 9.62 -30.78 3.16
CA ASN A 597 9.38 -29.53 2.44
C ASN A 597 7.89 -29.29 2.10
N ILE A 598 7.01 -30.24 2.43
CA ILE A 598 5.56 -30.21 2.17
C ILE A 598 5.26 -29.95 0.68
N GLY A 599 5.56 -30.94 -0.15
CA GLY A 599 5.27 -30.87 -1.58
C GLY A 599 5.67 -32.12 -2.35
N TRP A 600 5.71 -32.04 -3.68
CA TRP A 600 5.97 -33.17 -4.56
C TRP A 600 7.22 -32.97 -5.39
N LYS A 601 8.10 -33.97 -5.40
CA LYS A 601 9.15 -34.11 -6.42
C LYS A 601 8.53 -34.78 -7.64
N VAL A 602 8.62 -34.11 -8.79
CA VAL A 602 7.96 -34.52 -10.03
C VAL A 602 9.01 -34.76 -11.11
N GLU A 603 8.88 -35.88 -11.81
CA GLU A 603 9.56 -36.14 -13.09
C GLU A 603 8.50 -36.30 -14.18
N ALA A 604 8.64 -35.57 -15.27
CA ALA A 604 7.67 -35.56 -16.37
C ALA A 604 8.34 -35.49 -17.74
N ASN A 605 7.62 -35.93 -18.77
CA ASN A 605 7.95 -35.73 -20.17
C ASN A 605 6.90 -34.82 -20.79
N ILE A 606 7.29 -33.60 -21.16
CA ILE A 606 6.42 -32.61 -21.78
C ILE A 606 6.73 -32.58 -23.26
N ASP A 607 6.04 -33.44 -24.02
CA ASP A 607 6.18 -33.57 -25.46
C ASP A 607 7.65 -33.67 -25.91
N GLY A 608 8.35 -34.67 -25.38
CA GLY A 608 9.76 -34.94 -25.65
C GLY A 608 10.74 -34.23 -24.71
N ILE A 609 10.30 -33.22 -23.95
CA ILE A 609 11.16 -32.49 -23.01
C ILE A 609 11.05 -33.13 -21.62
N LYS A 610 12.13 -33.77 -21.16
CA LYS A 610 12.18 -34.34 -19.80
C LYS A 610 12.52 -33.25 -18.78
N VAL A 611 11.72 -33.17 -17.72
CA VAL A 611 11.88 -32.18 -16.64
C VAL A 611 11.82 -32.85 -15.27
N LYS A 612 12.56 -32.26 -14.32
CA LYS A 612 12.48 -32.60 -12.88
C LYS A 612 12.35 -31.31 -12.09
N TYR A 613 11.37 -31.26 -11.20
CA TYR A 613 11.05 -30.05 -10.44
C TYR A 613 10.29 -30.37 -9.16
N PHE A 614 10.16 -29.38 -8.28
CA PHE A 614 9.40 -29.49 -7.04
C PHE A 614 8.13 -28.63 -7.09
N VAL A 615 7.01 -29.20 -6.62
CA VAL A 615 5.72 -28.52 -6.51
C VAL A 615 5.36 -28.42 -5.02
N PRO A 616 5.49 -27.22 -4.38
CA PRO A 616 5.22 -26.99 -2.95
C PRO A 616 3.70 -26.91 -2.66
N MET A 617 2.98 -27.96 -3.06
CA MET A 617 1.54 -28.11 -2.84
C MET A 617 1.29 -29.47 -2.21
N ILE A 618 0.37 -29.54 -1.24
CA ILE A 618 0.09 -30.82 -0.58
C ILE A 618 -0.87 -31.71 -1.36
N GLN A 619 -1.67 -31.12 -2.25
CA GLN A 619 -2.75 -31.81 -2.92
C GLN A 619 -2.22 -32.91 -3.84
N GLN A 620 -2.74 -34.13 -3.73
CA GLN A 620 -2.26 -35.29 -4.49
C GLN A 620 -2.39 -35.11 -6.02
N HIS A 621 -3.34 -34.29 -6.47
CA HIS A 621 -3.55 -34.00 -7.90
C HIS A 621 -2.60 -32.92 -8.44
N ALA A 622 -1.85 -32.21 -7.58
CA ALA A 622 -0.99 -31.10 -8.01
C ALA A 622 0.11 -31.51 -9.01
N PRO A 623 0.81 -32.66 -8.87
CA PRO A 623 1.79 -33.09 -9.86
C PRO A 623 1.19 -33.28 -11.25
N LEU A 624 0.07 -34.01 -11.37
CA LEU A 624 -0.56 -34.24 -12.66
C LEU A 624 -1.10 -32.94 -13.28
N ALA A 625 -1.69 -32.05 -12.47
CA ALA A 625 -2.11 -30.74 -12.93
C ALA A 625 -0.92 -29.91 -13.44
N SER A 626 0.22 -29.94 -12.75
CA SER A 626 1.43 -29.22 -13.16
C SER A 626 1.97 -29.71 -14.52
N VAL A 627 1.87 -31.02 -14.81
CA VAL A 627 2.24 -31.59 -16.12
C VAL A 627 1.36 -31.04 -17.24
N GLY A 628 0.04 -30.96 -17.02
CA GLY A 628 -0.88 -30.35 -17.99
C GLY A 628 -0.61 -28.85 -18.18
N ILE A 629 -0.26 -28.12 -17.12
CA ILE A 629 0.10 -26.71 -17.20
C ILE A 629 1.39 -26.50 -17.99
N LEU A 630 2.41 -27.33 -17.78
CA LEU A 630 3.65 -27.29 -18.57
C LEU A 630 3.41 -27.61 -20.05
N LEU A 631 2.47 -28.50 -20.35
CA LEU A 631 2.03 -28.73 -21.73
C LEU A 631 1.39 -27.48 -22.34
N ALA A 632 0.51 -26.81 -21.59
CA ALA A 632 -0.09 -25.55 -22.03
C ALA A 632 0.95 -24.44 -22.24
N VAL A 633 1.95 -24.32 -21.36
CA VAL A 633 3.11 -23.42 -21.53
C VAL A 633 3.82 -23.71 -22.86
N LYS A 634 4.05 -24.99 -23.19
CA LYS A 634 4.65 -25.40 -24.45
C LYS A 634 3.81 -25.00 -25.67
N GLU A 635 2.51 -25.32 -25.65
CA GLU A 635 1.58 -24.99 -26.74
C GLU A 635 1.44 -23.47 -26.97
N MET A 636 1.65 -22.69 -25.93
CA MET A 636 1.69 -21.22 -26.00
C MET A 636 3.02 -20.67 -26.52
N GLY A 637 4.05 -21.51 -26.71
CA GLY A 637 5.37 -21.14 -27.21
C GLY A 637 6.34 -20.62 -26.14
N PHE A 638 6.09 -20.88 -24.85
CA PHE A 638 6.94 -20.43 -23.75
C PHE A 638 7.95 -21.50 -23.28
N ASP A 639 8.95 -21.08 -22.50
CA ASP A 639 10.04 -21.95 -22.05
C ASP A 639 9.55 -22.91 -20.94
N VAL A 640 9.50 -24.20 -21.27
CA VAL A 640 9.08 -25.28 -20.39
C VAL A 640 10.07 -25.56 -19.27
N LEU A 641 11.39 -25.44 -19.52
CA LEU A 641 12.42 -25.69 -18.52
C LEU A 641 12.41 -24.60 -17.45
N LYS A 642 12.33 -23.33 -17.88
CA LYS A 642 12.16 -22.19 -16.98
C LYS A 642 10.87 -22.33 -16.16
N ALA A 643 9.74 -22.62 -16.82
CA ALA A 643 8.46 -22.85 -16.16
C ALA A 643 8.51 -23.98 -15.12
N ALA A 644 9.14 -25.12 -15.43
CA ALA A 644 9.29 -26.23 -14.51
C ALA A 644 10.06 -25.81 -13.25
N LYS A 645 11.17 -25.08 -13.40
CA LYS A 645 11.94 -24.54 -12.27
C LYS A 645 11.12 -23.53 -11.44
N ASP A 646 10.29 -22.73 -12.10
CA ASP A 646 9.53 -21.68 -11.45
C ASP A 646 8.41 -22.17 -10.53
N PHE A 647 7.98 -23.44 -10.66
CA PHE A 647 7.05 -24.10 -9.73
C PHE A 647 7.56 -24.14 -8.30
N GLU A 648 8.87 -24.18 -8.07
CA GLU A 648 9.42 -24.25 -6.70
C GLU A 648 9.03 -23.05 -5.84
N GLY A 649 8.75 -21.89 -6.47
CA GLY A 649 8.37 -20.67 -5.78
C GLY A 649 6.86 -20.43 -5.67
N ILE A 650 6.00 -21.39 -6.02
CA ILE A 650 4.55 -21.17 -5.92
C ILE A 650 4.09 -21.17 -4.46
N GLU A 651 3.31 -20.16 -4.08
CA GLU A 651 2.64 -20.11 -2.78
C GLU A 651 1.15 -20.43 -2.95
N PRO A 652 0.61 -21.48 -2.28
CA PRO A 652 -0.80 -21.82 -2.40
C PRO A 652 -1.70 -20.68 -1.89
N PHE A 653 -2.59 -20.19 -2.75
CA PHE A 653 -3.59 -19.19 -2.37
C PHE A 653 -4.60 -19.76 -1.36
N GLU A 654 -5.27 -18.92 -0.57
CA GLU A 654 -6.13 -19.39 0.54
C GLU A 654 -7.23 -20.35 0.08
N THR A 655 -7.75 -20.14 -1.12
CA THR A 655 -8.80 -20.98 -1.71
C THR A 655 -8.27 -22.28 -2.31
N MET A 656 -6.97 -22.57 -2.29
CA MET A 656 -6.37 -23.82 -2.76
C MET A 656 -6.21 -24.86 -1.67
N GLY A 657 -6.27 -24.43 -0.40
CA GLY A 657 -5.75 -25.19 0.71
C GLY A 657 -4.27 -24.89 0.86
N ARG A 658 -3.87 -24.31 2.00
CA ARG A 658 -2.48 -23.93 2.28
C ARG A 658 -1.99 -24.59 3.56
N VAL A 659 -0.69 -24.81 3.61
CA VAL A 659 -0.02 -25.27 4.84
C VAL A 659 0.80 -24.09 5.37
N ILE A 660 0.47 -23.65 6.57
CA ILE A 660 1.09 -22.51 7.24
C ILE A 660 1.74 -23.01 8.52
N LYS A 661 2.73 -22.28 9.03
CA LYS A 661 3.26 -22.51 10.37
C LYS A 661 2.64 -21.53 11.36
N ILE A 662 2.17 -22.06 12.48
CA ILE A 662 1.82 -21.27 13.66
C ILE A 662 2.91 -21.52 14.70
N SER A 663 3.72 -20.50 14.98
CA SER A 663 4.76 -20.63 16.01
C SER A 663 4.14 -20.50 17.39
N LYS A 664 4.28 -21.56 18.20
CA LYS A 664 3.95 -21.60 19.62
C LYS A 664 5.23 -21.71 20.43
N LYS A 665 5.17 -21.40 21.72
CA LYS A 665 6.28 -21.63 22.66
C LYS A 665 6.69 -23.10 22.76
N SER A 666 5.73 -24.01 22.63
CA SER A 666 5.96 -25.46 22.61
C SER A 666 6.59 -25.95 21.30
N GLY A 667 6.78 -25.08 20.30
CA GLY A 667 7.31 -25.39 18.98
C GLY A 667 6.34 -24.98 17.86
N ASP A 668 6.69 -25.28 16.62
CA ASP A 668 5.84 -24.99 15.45
C ASP A 668 4.66 -25.96 15.37
N VAL A 669 3.48 -25.43 15.07
CA VAL A 669 2.29 -26.19 14.66
C VAL A 669 2.15 -26.09 13.16
N LEU A 670 1.94 -27.21 12.48
CA LEU A 670 1.53 -27.19 11.08
C LEU A 670 0.04 -26.88 11.01
N PHE A 671 -0.36 -25.93 10.17
CA PHE A 671 -1.75 -25.57 9.98
C PHE A 671 -2.15 -25.81 8.53
N TYR A 672 -2.95 -26.86 8.31
CA TYR A 672 -3.59 -27.14 7.04
C TYR A 672 -4.95 -26.42 6.95
N ASP A 673 -4.93 -25.24 6.34
CA ASP A 673 -6.09 -24.36 6.19
C ASP A 673 -6.85 -24.68 4.90
N GLN A 674 -7.99 -25.38 5.03
CA GLN A 674 -9.00 -25.64 3.98
C GLN A 674 -10.32 -24.92 4.27
N SER A 675 -10.30 -23.88 5.11
CA SER A 675 -11.47 -23.22 5.69
C SER A 675 -12.42 -22.52 4.72
N ARG A 676 -12.03 -22.41 3.44
CA ARG A 676 -12.80 -21.76 2.37
C ARG A 676 -13.46 -22.77 1.42
N ARG A 677 -13.44 -24.07 1.76
CA ARG A 677 -13.98 -25.18 0.95
C ARG A 677 -14.76 -26.18 1.82
N GLY A 678 -15.93 -26.64 1.37
CA GLY A 678 -16.66 -27.66 2.14
C GLY A 678 -17.80 -28.42 1.48
N GLY A 679 -17.73 -28.67 0.17
CA GLY A 679 -18.54 -29.75 -0.41
C GLY A 679 -17.93 -31.13 -0.08
N ILE A 680 -18.75 -32.19 -0.05
CA ILE A 680 -18.31 -33.55 0.29
C ILE A 680 -17.10 -34.03 -0.54
N HIS A 681 -17.06 -33.74 -1.84
CA HIS A 681 -15.93 -34.11 -2.70
C HIS A 681 -14.64 -33.37 -2.33
N GLY A 682 -14.74 -32.08 -2.03
CA GLY A 682 -13.61 -31.29 -1.53
C GLY A 682 -13.10 -31.79 -0.18
N MET A 683 -14.01 -32.24 0.69
CA MET A 683 -13.66 -32.91 1.94
C MET A 683 -12.94 -34.23 1.69
N LYS A 684 -13.45 -35.12 0.84
CA LYS A 684 -12.77 -36.37 0.45
C LYS A 684 -11.33 -36.11 0.00
N SER A 685 -11.12 -35.14 -0.88
CA SER A 685 -9.77 -34.77 -1.33
C SER A 685 -8.89 -34.31 -0.17
N ALA A 686 -9.38 -33.41 0.68
CA ALA A 686 -8.58 -32.86 1.78
C ALA A 686 -8.25 -33.92 2.85
N PHE A 687 -9.18 -34.81 3.17
CA PHE A 687 -8.95 -35.95 4.07
C PHE A 687 -7.97 -36.96 3.49
N ASN A 688 -7.97 -37.15 2.17
CA ASN A 688 -6.96 -37.98 1.52
C ASN A 688 -5.57 -37.31 1.52
N ASP A 689 -5.51 -35.99 1.29
CA ASP A 689 -4.26 -35.22 1.42
C ASP A 689 -3.74 -35.23 2.86
N LEU A 690 -4.64 -35.30 3.86
CA LEU A 690 -4.29 -35.37 5.28
C LEU A 690 -3.38 -36.57 5.61
N LYS A 691 -3.51 -37.68 4.86
CA LYS A 691 -2.68 -38.89 5.01
C LYS A 691 -1.20 -38.66 4.71
N ASN A 692 -0.85 -37.58 3.99
CA ASN A 692 0.53 -37.24 3.67
C ASN A 692 1.26 -36.56 4.84
N PHE A 693 0.54 -36.05 5.83
CA PHE A 693 1.17 -35.43 7.00
C PHE A 693 1.74 -36.48 7.94
N LYS A 694 2.99 -36.25 8.36
CA LYS A 694 3.65 -36.96 9.44
C LYS A 694 4.01 -35.95 10.50
N VAL A 695 3.22 -35.89 11.56
CA VAL A 695 3.45 -34.98 12.69
C VAL A 695 3.83 -35.77 13.94
N PRO A 696 4.75 -35.25 14.77
CA PRO A 696 5.12 -35.89 16.04
C PRO A 696 4.05 -35.72 17.12
N GLY A 697 3.19 -34.71 16.99
CA GLY A 697 2.07 -34.44 17.89
C GLY A 697 0.74 -35.01 17.40
N LYS A 698 -0.35 -34.32 17.74
CA LYS A 698 -1.73 -34.71 17.44
C LYS A 698 -2.27 -34.03 16.19
N ILE A 699 -3.28 -34.64 15.56
CA ILE A 699 -4.12 -34.00 14.55
C ILE A 699 -5.40 -33.46 15.22
N ILE A 700 -5.53 -32.13 15.23
CA ILE A 700 -6.67 -31.41 15.78
C ILE A 700 -7.44 -30.82 14.60
N ALA A 701 -8.72 -31.18 14.46
CA ALA A 701 -9.53 -30.82 13.30
C ALA A 701 -10.77 -29.99 13.66
N LEU A 702 -11.10 -28.98 12.84
CA LEU A 702 -12.42 -28.36 12.77
C LEU A 702 -13.09 -28.75 11.45
N VAL A 703 -14.22 -29.44 11.55
CA VAL A 703 -14.99 -29.92 10.40
C VAL A 703 -16.39 -29.32 10.41
N GLY A 704 -16.70 -28.49 9.42
CA GLY A 704 -18.02 -27.88 9.23
C GLY A 704 -18.98 -28.71 8.38
N GLY A 705 -20.28 -28.54 8.59
CA GLY A 705 -21.34 -29.21 7.82
C GLY A 705 -21.35 -28.89 6.31
N ILE A 706 -22.06 -29.73 5.54
CA ILE A 706 -22.03 -29.75 4.06
C ILE A 706 -23.23 -29.03 3.41
N SER A 707 -24.32 -28.73 4.14
CA SER A 707 -25.61 -28.27 3.56
C SER A 707 -26.29 -27.12 4.31
N ILE A 708 -26.97 -26.25 3.55
CA ILE A 708 -27.62 -25.01 4.04
C ILE A 708 -29.14 -25.06 4.08
N LYS A 709 -29.80 -26.01 3.39
CA LYS A 709 -31.20 -25.78 2.98
C LYS A 709 -32.25 -26.64 3.67
N LYS A 710 -32.11 -27.97 3.79
CA LYS A 710 -33.07 -28.87 4.45
C LYS A 710 -32.43 -30.19 4.91
N ASP A 711 -33.04 -30.80 5.92
CA ASP A 711 -32.83 -32.21 6.24
C ASP A 711 -33.38 -33.05 5.07
N SER A 712 -32.54 -33.89 4.49
CA SER A 712 -32.85 -34.69 3.30
C SER A 712 -32.01 -35.96 3.29
N SER A 713 -32.41 -36.98 2.52
CA SER A 713 -31.61 -38.21 2.37
C SER A 713 -30.19 -37.91 1.90
N TRP A 714 -30.01 -36.99 0.95
CA TRP A 714 -28.67 -36.58 0.50
C TRP A 714 -27.84 -35.89 1.59
N THR A 715 -28.49 -35.06 2.42
CA THR A 715 -27.84 -34.43 3.58
C THR A 715 -27.36 -35.51 4.55
N GLN A 716 -28.20 -36.50 4.85
CA GLN A 716 -27.87 -37.64 5.71
C GLN A 716 -26.69 -38.43 5.14
N GLU A 717 -26.80 -38.88 3.89
CA GLU A 717 -25.74 -39.64 3.19
C GLU A 717 -24.41 -38.88 3.16
N SER A 718 -24.44 -37.58 2.87
CA SER A 718 -23.22 -36.76 2.80
C SER A 718 -22.54 -36.60 4.17
N HIS A 719 -23.32 -36.47 5.26
CA HIS A 719 -22.75 -36.38 6.61
C HIS A 719 -22.33 -37.75 7.15
N SER A 720 -23.03 -38.84 6.80
CA SER A 720 -22.57 -40.20 7.09
C SER A 720 -21.25 -40.51 6.39
N GLU A 721 -21.08 -40.10 5.14
CA GLU A 721 -19.81 -40.22 4.43
C GLU A 721 -18.72 -39.35 5.07
N LEU A 722 -19.06 -38.16 5.57
CA LEU A 722 -18.13 -37.33 6.34
C LEU A 722 -17.68 -38.01 7.63
N ALA A 723 -18.58 -38.69 8.34
CA ALA A 723 -18.23 -39.50 9.52
C ALA A 723 -17.24 -40.61 9.16
N LYS A 724 -17.46 -41.30 8.04
CA LYS A 724 -16.54 -42.33 7.54
C LYS A 724 -15.14 -41.76 7.29
N LEU A 725 -15.04 -40.61 6.63
CA LEU A 725 -13.74 -39.94 6.40
C LEU A 725 -13.01 -39.59 7.70
N ILE A 726 -13.76 -39.18 8.72
CA ILE A 726 -13.22 -38.90 10.05
C ILE A 726 -12.74 -40.19 10.72
N ASN A 727 -13.54 -41.25 10.71
CA ASN A 727 -13.17 -42.55 11.30
C ASN A 727 -11.92 -43.16 10.64
N GLU A 728 -11.78 -43.00 9.32
CA GLU A 728 -10.62 -43.48 8.56
C GLU A 728 -9.37 -42.57 8.67
N SER A 729 -9.47 -41.47 9.42
CA SER A 729 -8.38 -40.51 9.63
C SER A 729 -7.76 -40.65 11.01
N ASN A 730 -6.52 -40.17 11.17
CA ASN A 730 -5.84 -40.14 12.47
C ASN A 730 -6.17 -38.86 13.25
N ILE A 731 -7.41 -38.37 13.19
CA ILE A 731 -7.84 -37.20 13.96
C ILE A 731 -7.93 -37.58 15.44
N ASP A 732 -7.11 -36.93 16.26
CA ASP A 732 -7.11 -37.13 17.71
C ASP A 732 -8.21 -36.33 18.42
N ARG A 733 -8.52 -35.14 17.87
CA ARG A 733 -9.49 -34.20 18.45
C ARG A 733 -10.31 -33.53 17.35
N LEU A 734 -11.63 -33.60 17.46
CA LEU A 734 -12.59 -33.11 16.48
C LEU A 734 -13.48 -32.02 17.08
N TYR A 735 -13.46 -30.86 16.45
CA TYR A 735 -14.40 -29.77 16.62
C TYR A 735 -15.35 -29.76 15.41
N THR A 736 -16.63 -29.44 15.64
CA THR A 736 -17.63 -29.41 14.57
C THR A 736 -18.46 -28.13 14.61
N THR A 737 -19.05 -27.75 13.47
CA THR A 737 -19.91 -26.56 13.34
C THR A 737 -20.86 -26.70 12.15
N GLY A 738 -22.02 -26.04 12.20
CA GLY A 738 -23.03 -26.08 11.15
C GLY A 738 -24.10 -27.16 11.33
N ASN A 739 -25.20 -26.97 10.61
CA ASN A 739 -26.38 -27.83 10.68
C ASN A 739 -26.09 -29.30 10.31
N PHE A 740 -26.90 -30.20 10.87
CA PHE A 740 -26.94 -31.64 10.56
C PHE A 740 -25.69 -32.44 10.93
N MET A 741 -24.81 -31.88 11.78
CA MET A 741 -23.65 -32.61 12.31
C MET A 741 -24.01 -33.77 13.25
N ASN A 742 -25.26 -33.87 13.70
CA ASN A 742 -25.76 -35.04 14.43
C ASN A 742 -25.58 -36.35 13.63
N TYR A 743 -25.77 -36.32 12.31
CA TYR A 743 -25.49 -37.48 11.45
C TYR A 743 -24.02 -37.86 11.44
N VAL A 744 -23.11 -36.90 11.66
CA VAL A 744 -21.69 -37.22 11.85
C VAL A 744 -21.49 -37.85 13.22
N HIS A 745 -21.95 -37.18 14.28
CA HIS A 745 -21.71 -37.57 15.67
C HIS A 745 -22.26 -38.97 16.01
N GLU A 746 -23.43 -39.31 15.48
CA GLU A 746 -24.07 -40.63 15.68
C GLU A 746 -23.30 -41.77 15.00
N ASN A 747 -22.57 -41.47 13.91
CA ASN A 747 -21.83 -42.43 13.10
C ASN A 747 -20.30 -42.43 13.36
N LEU A 748 -19.82 -41.72 14.39
CA LEU A 748 -18.42 -41.82 14.82
C LEU A 748 -18.16 -43.14 15.55
N GLU A 749 -17.15 -43.89 15.10
CA GLU A 749 -16.73 -45.14 15.75
C GLU A 749 -16.08 -44.87 17.11
N ASN A 750 -15.22 -43.85 17.18
CA ASN A 750 -14.62 -43.39 18.43
C ASN A 750 -15.24 -42.07 18.86
N LYS A 751 -16.27 -42.13 19.69
CA LYS A 751 -16.96 -40.93 20.20
C LYS A 751 -16.08 -40.01 21.06
N ASN A 752 -14.96 -40.52 21.59
CA ASN A 752 -14.07 -39.75 22.46
C ASN A 752 -13.21 -38.71 21.71
N ILE A 753 -13.13 -38.78 20.38
CA ILE A 753 -12.41 -37.76 19.60
C ILE A 753 -13.22 -36.46 19.50
N LEU A 754 -14.55 -36.52 19.61
CA LEU A 754 -15.41 -35.34 19.53
C LEU A 754 -15.22 -34.49 20.80
N VAL A 755 -14.69 -33.29 20.61
CA VAL A 755 -14.45 -32.33 21.70
C VAL A 755 -15.65 -31.42 21.88
N SER A 756 -16.12 -30.78 20.81
CA SER A 756 -17.28 -29.88 20.87
C SER A 756 -17.94 -29.64 19.52
N HIS A 757 -19.18 -29.16 19.59
CA HIS A 757 -19.90 -28.54 18.50
C HIS A 757 -20.22 -27.08 18.88
N GLU A 758 -19.86 -26.13 18.02
CA GLU A 758 -20.03 -24.69 18.30
C GLU A 758 -20.35 -23.93 17.00
N GLU A 759 -21.23 -22.94 17.07
CA GLU A 759 -21.62 -22.07 15.94
C GLU A 759 -20.91 -20.72 16.00
N ASP A 760 -20.44 -20.31 17.18
CA ASP A 760 -19.67 -19.07 17.35
C ASP A 760 -18.22 -19.23 16.86
N ILE A 761 -17.91 -18.53 15.77
CA ILE A 761 -16.59 -18.52 15.13
C ILE A 761 -15.46 -17.93 16.00
N ASP A 762 -15.75 -17.04 16.96
CA ASP A 762 -14.76 -16.54 17.93
C ASP A 762 -14.40 -17.63 18.93
N VAL A 763 -15.43 -18.32 19.45
CA VAL A 763 -15.26 -19.41 20.41
C VAL A 763 -14.50 -20.57 19.78
N LEU A 764 -14.85 -20.95 18.54
CA LEU A 764 -14.12 -21.97 17.77
C LEU A 764 -12.65 -21.61 17.57
N ALA A 765 -12.37 -20.39 17.10
CA ALA A 765 -11.00 -19.94 16.84
C ALA A 765 -10.14 -20.01 18.12
N LYS A 766 -10.69 -19.53 19.23
CA LYS A 766 -10.02 -19.51 20.52
C LYS A 766 -9.81 -20.92 21.07
N SER A 767 -10.82 -21.78 21.02
CA SER A 767 -10.75 -23.17 21.49
C SER A 767 -9.70 -23.96 20.72
N LEU A 768 -9.70 -23.87 19.38
CA LEU A 768 -8.70 -24.52 18.53
C LEU A 768 -7.29 -24.00 18.82
N TYR A 769 -7.13 -22.68 18.95
CA TYR A 769 -5.82 -22.07 19.22
C TYR A 769 -5.26 -22.48 20.58
N LEU A 770 -6.08 -22.62 21.61
CA LEU A 770 -5.66 -23.05 22.94
C LEU A 770 -5.31 -24.55 22.98
N ASP A 771 -5.96 -25.36 22.15
CA ASP A 771 -5.76 -26.80 22.13
C ASP A 771 -4.45 -27.22 21.44
N ILE A 772 -4.06 -26.53 20.38
CA ILE A 772 -2.85 -26.86 19.60
C ILE A 772 -1.56 -26.55 20.36
N LYS A 773 -0.57 -27.44 20.27
CA LYS A 773 0.80 -27.27 20.78
C LYS A 773 1.84 -27.62 19.71
N GLY A 774 3.07 -27.14 19.89
CA GLY A 774 4.18 -27.44 18.98
C GLY A 774 4.32 -28.93 18.70
N GLY A 775 4.48 -29.26 17.43
CA GLY A 775 4.47 -30.62 16.91
C GLY A 775 3.10 -31.11 16.41
N ASP A 776 1.99 -30.42 16.71
CA ASP A 776 0.66 -30.81 16.24
C ASP A 776 0.38 -30.37 14.78
N LEU A 777 -0.69 -30.92 14.21
CA LEU A 777 -1.34 -30.49 12.97
C LEU A 777 -2.74 -29.92 13.29
N LEU A 778 -2.98 -28.66 12.94
CA LEU A 778 -4.31 -28.08 12.89
C LEU A 778 -4.89 -28.28 11.48
N PHE A 779 -6.11 -28.82 11.37
CA PHE A 779 -6.81 -29.00 10.10
C PHE A 779 -8.18 -28.34 10.16
N ILE A 780 -8.48 -27.39 9.27
CA ILE A 780 -9.79 -26.72 9.25
C ILE A 780 -10.44 -26.89 7.87
N ILE A 781 -11.66 -27.41 7.82
CA ILE A 781 -12.42 -27.57 6.58
C ILE A 781 -13.93 -27.39 6.82
N GLY A 782 -14.67 -26.83 5.86
CA GLY A 782 -16.11 -26.68 5.99
C GLY A 782 -16.72 -25.74 4.96
N SER A 783 -18.04 -25.82 4.80
CA SER A 783 -18.75 -25.08 3.75
C SER A 783 -18.54 -23.57 3.85
N ALA A 784 -18.42 -22.88 2.72
CA ALA A 784 -18.11 -21.45 2.68
C ALA A 784 -19.13 -20.56 3.43
N TYR A 785 -20.40 -20.98 3.51
CA TYR A 785 -21.45 -20.25 4.24
C TYR A 785 -21.21 -20.20 5.76
N LEU A 786 -20.36 -21.09 6.29
CA LEU A 786 -19.98 -21.12 7.71
C LEU A 786 -18.92 -20.07 8.04
N TYR A 787 -18.37 -19.37 7.04
CA TYR A 787 -17.35 -18.34 7.21
C TYR A 787 -16.11 -18.81 8.01
N LEU A 788 -15.74 -20.09 7.92
CA LEU A 788 -14.60 -20.64 8.67
C LEU A 788 -13.27 -19.98 8.30
N GLY A 789 -13.19 -19.31 7.15
CA GLY A 789 -12.06 -18.44 6.83
C GLY A 789 -11.78 -17.40 7.93
N ARG A 790 -12.83 -16.87 8.59
CA ARG A 790 -12.68 -15.96 9.74
C ARG A 790 -12.05 -16.64 10.95
N VAL A 791 -12.35 -17.92 11.17
CA VAL A 791 -11.74 -18.73 12.25
C VAL A 791 -10.24 -18.84 11.99
N SER A 792 -9.85 -19.22 10.77
CA SER A 792 -8.45 -19.29 10.33
C SER A 792 -7.74 -17.94 10.48
N ASP A 793 -8.33 -16.86 9.96
CA ASP A 793 -7.72 -15.52 10.00
C ASP A 793 -7.53 -15.02 11.45
N ARG A 794 -8.44 -15.39 12.36
CA ARG A 794 -8.32 -15.08 13.79
C ARG A 794 -7.19 -15.87 14.44
N ILE A 795 -7.13 -17.17 14.21
CA ILE A 795 -6.04 -18.06 14.69
C ILE A 795 -4.68 -17.51 14.25
N LEU A 796 -4.53 -17.07 13.00
CA LEU A 796 -3.28 -16.51 12.47
C LEU A 796 -2.92 -15.15 13.07
N LYS A 797 -3.91 -14.38 13.55
CA LYS A 797 -3.69 -13.11 14.26
C LYS A 797 -3.44 -13.31 15.76
N MET A 798 -3.79 -14.47 16.30
CA MET A 798 -3.55 -14.78 17.70
C MET A 798 -2.05 -14.96 17.92
N LYS A 799 -1.49 -14.09 18.77
CA LYS A 799 -0.14 -14.27 19.30
C LYS A 799 -0.18 -15.27 20.43
N ASP A 800 0.87 -16.07 20.55
CA ASP A 800 0.92 -17.09 21.58
C ASP A 800 1.07 -16.45 22.97
N ARG A 801 -0.09 -16.24 23.60
CA ARG A 801 -0.22 -15.74 24.96
C ARG A 801 -0.27 -16.88 25.97
N SER A 802 0.10 -18.12 25.59
CA SER A 802 0.10 -19.32 26.46
C SER A 802 1.18 -19.25 27.56
N ILE A 803 1.05 -18.24 28.42
CA ILE A 803 1.32 -18.37 29.85
C ILE A 803 0.01 -18.78 30.56
N PHE A 804 -1.18 -18.66 29.92
CA PHE A 804 -2.48 -19.01 30.52
C PHE A 804 -3.42 -19.76 29.56
N ASP A 805 -3.73 -21.02 29.88
CA ASP A 805 -4.84 -21.81 29.32
C ASP A 805 -5.97 -21.87 30.37
N TYR A 806 -7.22 -21.64 29.96
CA TYR A 806 -8.42 -21.69 30.80
C TYR A 806 -9.53 -22.43 30.05
N ARG A 807 -9.75 -23.67 30.47
CA ARG A 807 -11.00 -24.38 30.20
C ARG A 807 -12.04 -23.88 31.19
N ILE A 808 -13.05 -23.13 30.74
CA ILE A 808 -14.32 -22.93 31.44
C ILE A 808 -15.43 -23.03 30.39
N ASN A 809 -16.00 -24.22 30.26
CA ASN A 809 -17.27 -24.44 29.57
C ASN A 809 -18.42 -24.11 30.53
N ASP A 810 -19.53 -23.69 29.92
CA ASP A 810 -20.86 -23.54 30.50
C ASP A 810 -21.07 -22.28 31.37
N TYR A 811 -21.85 -21.32 30.83
CA TYR A 811 -22.99 -20.65 31.47
C TYR A 811 -23.28 -19.30 30.81
N LYS A 812 -24.52 -19.08 30.34
CA LYS A 812 -25.02 -17.77 29.89
C LYS A 812 -25.22 -16.84 31.09
N LEU A 813 -24.71 -15.61 30.96
CA LEU A 813 -24.57 -14.65 32.04
C LEU A 813 -25.32 -13.34 31.72
N THR A 814 -26.09 -12.82 32.68
CA THR A 814 -26.95 -11.62 32.59
C THR A 814 -26.17 -10.30 32.56
N ASP A 815 -26.81 -9.15 32.27
CA ASP A 815 -26.14 -7.84 32.11
C ASP A 815 -25.25 -7.42 33.29
N LYS A 816 -25.59 -7.84 34.52
CA LYS A 816 -24.73 -7.69 35.71
C LYS A 816 -23.40 -8.45 35.54
N LYS A 817 -23.47 -9.67 35.01
CA LYS A 817 -22.32 -10.52 34.71
C LYS A 817 -21.60 -10.15 33.40
N ILE A 818 -22.24 -9.43 32.47
CA ILE A 818 -21.55 -8.79 31.32
C ILE A 818 -20.67 -7.64 31.80
N ASN A 819 -21.15 -6.82 32.75
CA ASN A 819 -20.33 -5.78 33.37
C ASN A 819 -19.23 -6.38 34.25
N GLU A 820 -19.49 -7.51 34.91
CA GLU A 820 -18.48 -8.35 35.59
C GLU A 820 -17.48 -8.99 34.60
N TYR A 821 -17.93 -9.36 33.39
CA TYR A 821 -17.09 -9.87 32.31
C TYR A 821 -16.21 -8.80 31.70
N LYS A 822 -16.67 -7.55 31.60
CA LYS A 822 -15.84 -6.42 31.15
C LYS A 822 -14.75 -6.08 32.16
N SER A 823 -15.05 -6.13 33.46
CA SER A 823 -14.02 -6.03 34.50
C SER A 823 -13.10 -7.26 34.53
N LEU A 824 -13.58 -8.47 34.22
CA LEU A 824 -12.76 -9.67 34.08
C LEU A 824 -11.90 -9.73 32.81
N VAL A 825 -12.36 -9.19 31.67
CA VAL A 825 -11.56 -9.06 30.44
C VAL A 825 -10.42 -8.07 30.64
N THR A 826 -10.69 -6.99 31.38
CA THR A 826 -9.64 -6.05 31.81
C THR A 826 -8.67 -6.73 32.78
N MET A 827 -9.15 -7.59 33.69
CA MET A 827 -8.30 -8.45 34.55
C MET A 827 -7.54 -9.53 33.77
N PHE A 828 -8.10 -10.06 32.68
CA PHE A 828 -7.45 -11.06 31.83
C PHE A 828 -6.32 -10.43 31.00
N GLU A 829 -6.50 -9.20 30.52
CA GLU A 829 -5.43 -8.41 29.89
C GLU A 829 -4.33 -8.01 30.90
N LEU A 830 -4.70 -7.74 32.16
CA LEU A 830 -3.80 -7.54 33.30
C LEU A 830 -2.98 -8.80 33.64
N GLU A 831 -3.62 -9.97 33.69
CA GLU A 831 -2.99 -11.25 34.02
C GLU A 831 -2.12 -11.81 32.87
N ASN A 832 -2.45 -11.48 31.61
CA ASN A 832 -1.78 -12.04 30.41
C ASN A 832 -0.84 -11.09 29.67
N SER A 833 -0.62 -9.87 30.19
CA SER A 833 0.54 -9.07 29.76
C SER A 833 1.82 -9.78 30.23
N THR A 834 2.90 -9.70 29.46
CA THR A 834 4.18 -10.42 29.69
C THR A 834 4.92 -10.04 30.97
N ILE A 835 4.31 -9.28 31.86
CA ILE A 835 4.77 -9.02 33.21
C ILE A 835 3.80 -9.74 34.14
N LYS A 836 4.25 -10.82 34.78
CA LYS A 836 3.49 -11.46 35.85
C LYS A 836 3.18 -10.40 36.91
N ILE A 837 1.92 -9.99 37.02
CA ILE A 837 1.47 -9.14 38.11
C ILE A 837 1.78 -9.79 39.46
N ASN A 838 1.78 -11.12 39.56
CA ASN A 838 2.25 -11.81 40.76
C ASN A 838 3.73 -11.53 41.09
N ASP A 839 4.63 -11.32 40.13
CA ASP A 839 6.05 -11.07 40.43
C ASP A 839 6.29 -9.60 40.86
N LEU A 840 5.47 -8.65 40.40
CA LEU A 840 5.49 -7.25 40.86
C LEU A 840 4.70 -7.05 42.16
N LEU A 841 3.59 -7.78 42.36
CA LEU A 841 2.77 -7.72 43.56
C LEU A 841 3.39 -8.49 44.73
N TYR A 842 4.11 -9.60 44.50
CA TYR A 842 4.90 -10.30 45.54
C TYR A 842 6.03 -9.43 46.10
N LYS A 843 6.62 -8.55 45.29
CA LYS A 843 7.70 -7.66 45.71
C LYS A 843 7.23 -6.59 46.71
N TYR A 844 5.91 -6.34 46.82
CA TYR A 844 5.33 -5.24 47.58
C TYR A 844 4.03 -5.60 48.37
N GLU A 845 3.80 -6.89 48.66
CA GLU A 845 2.77 -7.42 49.57
C GLU A 845 1.28 -7.18 49.20
N LEU A 846 0.94 -6.86 47.95
CA LEU A 846 -0.46 -6.74 47.52
C LEU A 846 -0.94 -8.07 46.92
N THR A 847 -2.10 -8.57 47.29
CA THR A 847 -2.67 -9.80 46.68
C THR A 847 -3.72 -9.44 45.63
N ALA A 848 -3.96 -10.33 44.66
CA ALA A 848 -5.07 -10.15 43.70
C ALA A 848 -6.43 -9.99 44.40
N ASN A 849 -6.61 -10.60 45.59
CA ASN A 849 -7.81 -10.46 46.42
C ASN A 849 -7.91 -9.05 47.02
N SER A 850 -6.84 -8.48 47.56
CA SER A 850 -6.87 -7.11 48.12
C SER A 850 -7.12 -6.04 47.05
N PHE A 851 -6.68 -6.27 45.81
CA PHE A 851 -6.97 -5.38 44.67
C PHE A 851 -8.44 -5.45 44.24
N LYS A 852 -9.02 -6.66 44.15
CA LYS A 852 -10.47 -6.85 43.86
C LYS A 852 -11.35 -6.26 44.97
N GLU A 853 -10.97 -6.43 46.23
CA GLU A 853 -11.68 -5.88 47.38
C GLU A 853 -11.66 -4.34 47.38
N SER A 854 -10.52 -3.75 47.00
CA SER A 854 -10.39 -2.29 46.81
C SER A 854 -11.26 -1.77 45.67
N LEU A 855 -11.30 -2.48 44.53
CA LEU A 855 -12.13 -2.10 43.38
C LEU A 855 -13.63 -2.14 43.70
N SER A 856 -14.07 -3.08 44.55
CA SER A 856 -15.49 -3.26 44.93
C SER A 856 -16.08 -2.08 45.73
N LYS A 857 -15.23 -1.21 46.28
CA LYS A 857 -15.62 -0.01 47.04
C LYS A 857 -16.08 1.15 46.17
N TYR A 858 -15.86 1.08 44.85
CA TYR A 858 -16.16 2.16 43.90
C TYR A 858 -17.26 1.73 42.93
N LYS A 859 -18.14 2.66 42.55
CA LYS A 859 -19.31 2.37 41.71
C LYS A 859 -18.91 2.02 40.28
N ASN A 860 -17.78 2.56 39.81
CA ASN A 860 -17.21 2.25 38.50
C ASN A 860 -15.70 2.51 38.46
N PHE A 861 -15.05 2.07 37.38
CA PHE A 861 -13.60 2.16 37.23
C PHE A 861 -13.07 3.60 37.06
N THR A 862 -13.91 4.52 36.55
CA THR A 862 -13.60 5.95 36.47
C THR A 862 -13.49 6.56 37.86
N GLU A 863 -14.44 6.24 38.75
CA GLU A 863 -14.45 6.69 40.14
C GLU A 863 -13.24 6.16 40.93
N PHE A 864 -12.85 4.91 40.70
CA PHE A 864 -11.64 4.32 41.27
C PHE A 864 -10.38 5.09 40.85
N ARG A 865 -10.15 5.23 39.53
CA ARG A 865 -8.96 5.93 39.02
C ARG A 865 -8.90 7.40 39.43
N LYS A 866 -10.06 8.07 39.46
CA LYS A 866 -10.21 9.42 40.01
C LYS A 866 -9.71 9.48 41.45
N THR A 867 -10.18 8.57 42.29
CA THR A 867 -9.86 8.54 43.71
C THR A 867 -8.36 8.33 43.94
N LEU A 868 -7.75 7.36 43.25
CA LEU A 868 -6.32 7.09 43.36
C LEU A 868 -5.46 8.30 42.98
N LEU A 869 -5.82 9.00 41.90
CA LEU A 869 -5.05 10.17 41.46
C LEU A 869 -5.17 11.34 42.46
N LEU A 870 -6.34 11.52 43.07
CA LEU A 870 -6.55 12.51 44.13
C LEU A 870 -5.76 12.18 45.41
N GLU A 871 -5.80 10.91 45.82
CA GLU A 871 -5.06 10.42 46.97
C GLU A 871 -3.56 10.56 46.77
N PHE A 872 -3.05 10.24 45.57
CA PHE A 872 -1.65 10.43 45.19
C PHE A 872 -1.18 11.86 45.44
N PHE A 873 -1.82 12.85 44.80
CA PHE A 873 -1.41 14.24 44.95
C PHE A 873 -1.57 14.74 46.39
N THR A 874 -2.63 14.35 47.08
CA THR A 874 -2.84 14.69 48.50
C THR A 874 -1.74 14.11 49.39
N THR A 875 -1.26 12.91 49.07
CA THR A 875 -0.21 12.24 49.84
C THR A 875 1.16 12.86 49.57
N ILE A 876 1.46 13.21 48.31
CA ILE A 876 2.67 13.96 47.96
C ILE A 876 2.65 15.34 48.65
N ASP A 877 1.53 16.05 48.64
CA ASP A 877 1.38 17.34 49.29
C ASP A 877 1.75 17.28 50.77
N LYS A 878 1.16 16.33 51.50
CA LYS A 878 1.49 16.09 52.92
C LYS A 878 2.96 15.76 53.11
N TYR A 879 3.53 14.96 52.23
CA TYR A 879 4.93 14.57 52.34
C TYR A 879 5.89 15.74 52.10
N PHE A 880 5.70 16.54 51.05
CA PHE A 880 6.57 17.68 50.78
C PHE A 880 6.48 18.76 51.85
N ILE A 881 5.28 18.97 52.41
CA ILE A 881 5.09 19.79 53.60
C ILE A 881 5.91 19.25 54.78
N SER A 882 5.89 17.93 55.00
CA SER A 882 6.72 17.30 56.06
C SER A 882 8.23 17.46 55.83
N LYS A 883 8.65 17.72 54.59
CA LYS A 883 10.05 18.01 54.19
C LYS A 883 10.35 19.50 54.11
N LYS A 884 9.51 20.34 54.73
CA LYS A 884 9.64 21.81 54.82
C LYS A 884 9.48 22.57 53.51
N LEU A 885 8.99 21.93 52.44
CA LEU A 885 8.53 22.66 51.26
C LEU A 885 7.16 23.29 51.55
N VAL A 886 6.91 24.46 50.98
CA VAL A 886 5.61 25.14 51.12
C VAL A 886 4.75 24.80 49.92
N ASN A 887 3.63 24.11 50.14
CA ASN A 887 2.62 23.92 49.10
C ASN A 887 1.92 25.25 48.83
N VAL A 888 1.96 25.72 47.58
CA VAL A 888 1.43 27.04 47.18
C VAL A 888 0.18 26.94 46.32
N ASN A 889 -0.49 25.79 46.34
CA ASN A 889 -1.66 25.51 45.50
C ASN A 889 -2.80 26.52 45.68
N GLU A 890 -3.07 26.95 46.92
CA GLU A 890 -4.13 27.93 47.19
C GLU A 890 -3.77 29.33 46.67
N ASP A 891 -2.49 29.71 46.72
CA ASP A 891 -2.02 30.94 46.11
C ASP A 891 -2.18 30.90 44.59
N ILE A 892 -1.79 29.79 43.94
CA ILE A 892 -1.98 29.56 42.49
C ILE A 892 -3.46 29.59 42.10
N LYS A 893 -4.34 28.97 42.89
CA LYS A 893 -5.80 29.01 42.66
C LYS A 893 -6.32 30.45 42.75
N SER A 894 -5.88 31.20 43.75
CA SER A 894 -6.36 32.57 43.99
C SER A 894 -5.84 33.61 43.00
N THR A 895 -4.80 33.29 42.23
CA THR A 895 -4.24 34.14 41.17
C THR A 895 -4.83 33.85 39.78
N GLY A 896 -5.94 33.08 39.71
CA GLY A 896 -6.68 32.80 38.48
C GLY A 896 -6.25 31.55 37.73
N MET A 897 -5.39 30.71 38.33
CA MET A 897 -4.81 29.52 37.69
C MET A 897 -5.34 28.20 38.28
N LYS A 898 -6.60 28.19 38.75
CA LYS A 898 -7.24 27.04 39.39
C LYS A 898 -7.22 25.75 38.53
N SER A 899 -7.23 25.89 37.21
CA SER A 899 -7.22 24.75 36.26
C SER A 899 -5.91 23.96 36.22
N TYR A 900 -4.81 24.54 36.71
CA TYR A 900 -3.50 23.87 36.77
C TYR A 900 -3.27 23.12 38.08
N VAL A 901 -4.18 23.27 39.04
CA VAL A 901 -4.10 22.57 40.33
C VAL A 901 -5.10 21.43 40.35
N TYR A 902 -4.63 20.25 40.78
CA TYR A 902 -5.45 19.04 40.86
C TYR A 902 -6.70 19.27 41.74
N ASN A 903 -7.84 18.74 41.30
CA ASN A 903 -9.08 18.68 42.09
C ASN A 903 -10.00 17.57 41.57
N GLU A 904 -11.05 17.28 42.33
CA GLU A 904 -11.97 16.17 42.03
C GLU A 904 -12.64 16.31 40.66
N GLU A 905 -13.12 17.52 40.33
CA GLU A 905 -13.79 17.83 39.06
C GLU A 905 -12.87 17.53 37.86
N TYR A 906 -11.62 18.00 37.89
CA TYR A 906 -10.69 17.77 36.78
C TYR A 906 -10.21 16.33 36.68
N CYS A 907 -9.97 15.64 37.81
CA CYS A 907 -9.66 14.22 37.81
C CYS A 907 -10.81 13.39 37.20
N GLU A 908 -12.06 13.72 37.55
CA GLU A 908 -13.24 13.03 37.03
C GLU A 908 -13.46 13.29 35.53
N MET A 909 -13.39 14.57 35.12
CA MET A 909 -13.53 14.95 33.72
C MET A 909 -12.49 14.26 32.84
N TRP A 910 -11.25 14.10 33.34
CA TRP A 910 -10.17 13.47 32.60
C TRP A 910 -10.45 12.00 32.31
N PHE A 911 -10.75 11.20 33.33
CA PHE A 911 -11.02 9.77 33.12
C PHE A 911 -12.32 9.54 32.33
N ASN A 912 -13.35 10.37 32.54
CA ASN A 912 -14.56 10.32 31.72
C ASN A 912 -14.29 10.59 30.23
N ASN A 913 -13.39 11.52 29.92
CA ASN A 913 -12.99 11.80 28.54
C ASN A 913 -12.23 10.63 27.92
N LEU A 914 -11.29 10.04 28.67
CA LEU A 914 -10.56 8.83 28.23
C LEU A 914 -11.51 7.66 27.94
N ASP A 915 -12.53 7.47 28.78
CA ASP A 915 -13.45 6.35 28.65
C ASP A 915 -14.48 6.54 27.51
N LYS A 916 -14.85 7.79 27.19
CA LYS A 916 -15.90 8.10 26.18
C LYS A 916 -15.35 8.29 24.76
N LYS A 917 -14.09 8.68 24.59
CA LYS A 917 -13.46 8.92 23.28
C LYS A 917 -11.97 8.56 23.31
N VAL A 918 -11.62 7.38 22.79
CA VAL A 918 -10.23 6.89 22.72
C VAL A 918 -9.32 7.78 21.86
N GLU A 919 -9.88 8.58 20.93
CA GLU A 919 -9.13 9.37 19.95
C GLU A 919 -9.04 10.90 20.21
N LEU A 920 -9.26 11.39 21.43
CA LEU A 920 -9.02 12.83 21.73
C LEU A 920 -7.96 13.07 22.80
N PRO A 921 -6.83 13.73 22.45
CA PRO A 921 -6.02 14.50 23.38
C PRO A 921 -6.49 15.97 23.35
N LYS A 922 -7.13 16.45 24.41
CA LYS A 922 -7.26 17.89 24.66
C LYS A 922 -6.67 18.22 26.03
N LYS A 923 -5.36 18.47 26.00
CA LYS A 923 -4.54 19.24 26.95
C LYS A 923 -5.30 19.72 28.20
N GLN A 924 -5.57 18.80 29.11
CA GLN A 924 -5.66 19.13 30.51
C GLN A 924 -4.28 18.85 31.10
N LEU A 925 -3.83 19.75 31.95
CA LEU A 925 -2.53 19.73 32.60
C LEU A 925 -2.85 20.20 34.00
N PHE A 926 -2.74 19.33 34.99
CA PHE A 926 -2.96 19.71 36.37
C PHE A 926 -2.04 18.92 37.29
N GLY A 927 -1.73 19.52 38.42
CA GLY A 927 -0.76 18.99 39.34
C GLY A 927 -0.71 19.76 40.64
N SER A 928 0.46 19.75 41.26
CA SER A 928 0.72 20.45 42.52
C SER A 928 2.00 21.28 42.44
N PHE A 929 2.05 22.38 43.18
CA PHE A 929 3.14 23.36 43.15
C PHE A 929 3.75 23.57 44.54
N TYR A 930 5.08 23.64 44.59
CA TYR A 930 5.82 23.73 45.84
C TYR A 930 6.95 24.77 45.77
N TYR A 931 7.00 25.62 46.79
CA TYR A 931 8.13 26.49 47.04
C TYR A 931 9.17 25.77 47.91
N PHE A 932 10.41 25.74 47.42
CA PHE A 932 11.52 24.99 48.02
C PHE A 932 12.71 25.88 48.41
N GLY A 933 12.51 27.19 48.54
CA GLY A 933 13.57 28.13 48.95
C GLY A 933 14.30 28.83 47.79
N ASN A 934 14.01 28.48 46.54
CA ASN A 934 14.55 29.14 45.36
C ASN A 934 13.77 30.43 45.03
N LYS A 935 14.48 31.53 44.77
CA LYS A 935 13.88 32.86 44.56
C LYS A 935 13.14 33.04 43.23
N GLU A 936 13.35 32.15 42.27
CA GLU A 936 12.85 32.28 40.88
C GLU A 936 11.89 31.16 40.45
N TYR A 937 12.05 29.95 41.02
CA TYR A 937 11.35 28.75 40.55
C TYR A 937 10.55 28.04 41.63
N LEU A 938 9.41 27.47 41.23
CA LEU A 938 8.65 26.49 41.99
C LEU A 938 8.88 25.10 41.40
N LEU A 939 8.84 24.09 42.25
CA LEU A 939 8.73 22.70 41.83
C LEU A 939 7.28 22.43 41.43
N HIS A 940 7.08 21.80 40.27
CA HIS A 940 5.77 21.39 39.79
C HIS A 940 5.77 19.90 39.42
N ILE A 941 4.79 19.18 39.95
CA ILE A 941 4.53 17.77 39.65
C ILE A 941 3.15 17.71 39.00
N GLU A 942 3.08 17.28 37.74
CA GLU A 942 1.84 17.34 36.95
C GLU A 942 1.58 16.03 36.20
N VAL A 943 0.30 15.77 35.94
CA VAL A 943 -0.12 14.80 34.93
C VAL A 943 -0.51 15.51 33.63
N ALA A 944 0.01 15.01 32.52
CA ALA A 944 -0.22 15.56 31.19
C ALA A 944 -0.49 14.43 30.20
N THR A 945 -1.60 14.48 29.46
CA THR A 945 -2.01 13.43 28.52
C THR A 945 -2.16 12.04 29.18
N LEU A 946 -1.09 11.26 29.26
CA LEU A 946 -1.03 9.99 29.99
C LEU A 946 0.17 9.91 30.97
N ASN A 947 1.04 10.92 30.98
CA ASN A 947 2.36 10.86 31.60
C ASN A 947 2.42 11.70 32.89
N LEU A 948 3.34 11.33 33.79
CA LEU A 948 3.71 12.15 34.94
C LEU A 948 4.98 12.94 34.61
N HIS A 949 4.94 14.25 34.83
CA HIS A 949 6.08 15.13 34.63
C HIS A 949 6.48 15.81 35.92
N ILE A 950 7.78 15.96 36.12
CA ILE A 950 8.37 16.62 37.28
C ILE A 950 9.35 17.65 36.76
N GLY A 951 9.15 18.89 37.17
CA GLY A 951 9.81 20.02 36.56
C GLY A 951 9.73 21.28 37.39
N PHE A 952 10.21 22.36 36.80
CA PHE A 952 10.28 23.65 37.44
C PHE A 952 9.53 24.69 36.62
N VAL A 953 8.76 25.52 37.31
CA VAL A 953 8.02 26.65 36.75
C VAL A 953 8.56 27.97 37.32
N LYS A 954 8.46 29.07 36.57
CA LYS A 954 8.88 30.39 37.04
C LYS A 954 7.74 31.01 37.81
N TYR A 955 8.04 31.70 38.90
CA TYR A 955 7.01 32.39 39.67
C TYR A 955 7.39 33.83 39.98
N GLU A 956 6.36 34.62 40.26
CA GLU A 956 6.43 35.97 40.79
C GLU A 956 5.56 36.06 42.05
N LYS A 957 5.85 37.03 42.92
CA LYS A 957 4.99 37.33 44.07
C LYS A 957 4.09 38.51 43.73
N GLU A 958 2.79 38.27 43.64
CA GLU A 958 1.76 39.30 43.46
C GLU A 958 0.97 39.43 44.77
N ASN A 959 0.99 40.60 45.41
CA ASN A 959 0.35 40.84 46.71
C ASN A 959 0.73 39.82 47.80
N GLY A 960 2.00 39.40 47.81
CA GLY A 960 2.52 38.42 48.76
C GLY A 960 2.20 36.95 48.43
N LYS A 961 1.41 36.68 47.39
CA LYS A 961 1.04 35.32 46.94
C LYS A 961 1.86 34.86 45.74
N TYR A 962 2.11 33.56 45.65
CA TYR A 962 2.81 32.96 44.51
C TYR A 962 1.92 32.95 43.26
N LYS A 963 2.46 33.40 42.13
CA LYS A 963 1.82 33.34 40.81
C LYS A 963 2.79 32.78 39.79
N VAL A 964 2.38 31.76 39.04
CA VAL A 964 3.22 31.17 38.00
C VAL A 964 3.22 32.08 36.77
N SER A 965 4.40 32.41 36.25
CA SER A 965 4.56 33.20 35.04
C SER A 965 5.12 32.36 33.89
N LYS A 966 4.77 32.74 32.66
CA LYS A 966 5.20 32.03 31.45
C LYS A 966 6.68 32.33 31.19
N MET A 967 7.49 31.29 31.06
CA MET A 967 8.92 31.46 30.75
C MET A 967 9.17 31.87 29.31
N ASN A 968 10.07 32.83 29.11
CA ASN A 968 10.68 33.10 27.82
C ASN A 968 11.93 32.21 27.59
N GLU A 969 12.60 32.37 26.45
CA GLU A 969 13.76 31.56 26.10
C GLU A 969 14.96 31.78 27.04
N ASN A 970 15.19 33.02 27.48
CA ASN A 970 16.23 33.36 28.45
C ASN A 970 15.95 32.72 29.82
N ASP A 971 14.70 32.73 30.28
CA ASP A 971 14.27 32.06 31.51
C ASP A 971 14.55 30.55 31.46
N ARG A 972 14.30 29.92 30.30
CA ARG A 972 14.60 28.49 30.10
C ARG A 972 16.09 28.20 30.09
N ILE A 973 16.91 29.10 29.55
CA ILE A 973 18.38 28.97 29.57
C ILE A 973 18.90 29.10 31.01
N SER A 974 18.42 30.09 31.76
CA SER A 974 18.75 30.28 33.17
C SER A 974 18.33 29.09 34.03
N LEU A 975 17.12 28.58 33.81
CA LEU A 975 16.63 27.39 34.49
C LEU A 975 17.45 26.13 34.14
N LYS A 976 17.86 25.95 32.89
CA LYS A 976 18.77 24.85 32.52
C LYS A 976 20.11 24.93 33.26
N LYS A 977 20.66 26.13 33.47
CA LYS A 977 21.88 26.31 34.29
C LYS A 977 21.63 25.92 35.75
N PHE A 978 20.49 26.33 36.32
CA PHE A 978 20.09 25.92 37.67
C PHE A 978 19.93 24.40 37.77
N ILE A 979 19.21 23.76 36.85
CA ILE A 979 19.01 22.31 36.83
C ILE A 979 20.35 21.57 36.70
N ASN A 980 21.24 22.03 35.82
CA ASN A 980 22.58 21.44 35.70
C ASN A 980 23.38 21.56 37.01
N SER A 981 23.20 22.64 37.78
CA SER A 981 23.86 22.80 39.08
C SER A 981 23.35 21.82 40.16
N LEU A 982 22.17 21.23 39.98
CA LEU A 982 21.64 20.21 40.90
C LEU A 982 22.34 18.85 40.75
N ASN A 983 23.17 18.65 39.71
CA ASN A 983 23.83 17.37 39.39
C ASN A 983 22.86 16.19 39.52
N PHE A 984 21.73 16.30 38.81
CA PHE A 984 20.66 15.30 38.81
C PHE A 984 20.65 14.56 37.47
N ASP A 985 20.82 13.26 37.50
CA ASP A 985 21.09 12.40 36.31
C ASP A 985 19.91 12.23 35.35
N LYS A 986 18.83 13.01 35.48
CA LYS A 986 17.68 12.99 34.57
C LYS A 986 17.73 14.15 33.58
N LYS A 987 17.49 13.83 32.30
CA LYS A 987 17.47 14.83 31.22
C LYS A 987 16.15 15.62 31.25
N PHE A 988 16.23 16.90 31.61
CA PHE A 988 15.10 17.81 31.54
C PHE A 988 14.94 18.41 30.14
N GLU A 989 13.68 18.55 29.71
CA GLU A 989 13.33 19.10 28.41
C GLU A 989 12.41 20.31 28.56
N GLY A 990 12.60 21.33 27.72
CA GLY A 990 11.71 22.47 27.66
C GLY A 990 10.39 22.08 27.00
N ARG A 991 9.26 22.30 27.69
CA ARG A 991 7.93 22.04 27.15
C ARG A 991 7.34 23.33 26.59
N THR A 992 6.88 23.28 25.35
CA THR A 992 6.32 24.45 24.65
C THR A 992 4.82 24.65 24.90
N TRP A 993 4.17 23.68 25.55
CA TRP A 993 2.76 23.74 25.96
C TRP A 993 2.58 24.21 27.41
N GLY A 994 1.38 24.71 27.74
CA GLY A 994 1.05 25.22 29.07
C GLY A 994 1.84 26.48 29.44
N LEU A 995 2.46 26.49 30.62
CA LEU A 995 3.18 27.63 31.21
C LEU A 995 4.64 27.76 30.73
N GLY A 996 5.06 26.92 29.78
CA GLY A 996 6.38 27.04 29.15
C GLY A 996 7.55 26.57 30.01
N TRP A 997 7.30 25.60 30.89
CA TRP A 997 8.21 25.05 31.91
C TRP A 997 9.23 24.03 31.39
N VAL A 998 10.16 23.63 32.26
CA VAL A 998 11.20 22.62 31.98
C VAL A 998 10.98 21.42 32.89
N SER A 999 10.74 20.26 32.31
CA SER A 999 10.41 19.03 33.04
C SER A 999 11.09 17.81 32.43
N PHE A 1000 11.35 16.78 33.23
CA PHE A 1000 11.62 15.45 32.70
C PHE A 1000 10.33 14.62 32.71
N ASP A 1001 10.23 13.69 31.77
CA ASP A 1001 9.10 12.76 31.68
C ASP A 1001 9.41 11.50 32.49
N TYR A 1002 8.61 11.23 33.52
CA TYR A 1002 8.73 10.00 34.30
C TYR A 1002 8.18 8.79 33.53
N GLY A 1003 7.23 9.00 32.63
CA GLY A 1003 6.57 7.98 31.82
C GLY A 1003 5.05 7.94 32.02
N LYS A 1004 4.40 6.98 31.36
CA LYS A 1004 2.95 6.75 31.40
C LYS A 1004 2.52 6.36 32.82
N PHE A 1005 1.86 7.27 33.53
CA PHE A 1005 1.54 7.12 34.95
C PHE A 1005 0.07 6.79 35.22
N ILE A 1006 -0.86 7.35 34.46
CA ILE A 1006 -2.30 7.24 34.77
C ILE A 1006 -2.92 5.88 34.42
N ASP A 1007 -2.10 4.95 33.95
CA ASP A 1007 -2.45 3.54 33.77
C ASP A 1007 -2.24 2.79 35.09
N PHE A 1008 -3.18 2.92 36.03
CA PHE A 1008 -3.14 2.28 37.36
C PHE A 1008 -3.36 0.76 37.35
N ILE A 1009 -3.50 0.20 36.15
CA ILE A 1009 -3.42 -1.22 35.83
C ILE A 1009 -1.95 -1.69 35.93
N ASN A 1010 -0.99 -0.80 35.68
CA ASN A 1010 0.42 -1.07 35.93
C ASN A 1010 0.72 -1.03 37.45
N ALA A 1011 1.29 -2.10 37.98
CA ALA A 1011 1.56 -2.24 39.41
C ALA A 1011 2.51 -1.16 39.96
N ASN A 1012 3.54 -0.77 39.18
CA ASN A 1012 4.44 0.31 39.59
C ASN A 1012 3.69 1.64 39.68
N ASN A 1013 2.79 1.93 38.73
CA ASN A 1013 1.97 3.14 38.78
C ASN A 1013 0.94 3.12 39.90
N TYR A 1014 0.31 1.96 40.15
CA TYR A 1014 -0.64 1.78 41.25
C TYR A 1014 0.04 1.98 42.61
N ILE A 1015 1.21 1.36 42.83
CA ILE A 1015 2.02 1.56 44.03
C ILE A 1015 2.49 3.01 44.12
N THR A 1016 2.93 3.60 43.00
CA THR A 1016 3.29 5.03 42.97
C THR A 1016 2.11 5.92 43.37
N ALA A 1017 0.87 5.59 43.00
CA ALA A 1017 -0.31 6.35 43.36
C ALA A 1017 -0.74 6.15 44.83
N THR A 1018 -0.64 4.91 45.34
CA THR A 1018 -1.17 4.50 46.65
C THR A 1018 -0.16 4.57 47.79
N ASP A 1019 1.11 4.32 47.51
CA ASP A 1019 2.24 4.36 48.44
C ASP A 1019 3.52 4.77 47.70
N PHE A 1020 3.56 6.05 47.29
CA PHE A 1020 4.66 6.55 46.46
C PHE A 1020 6.02 6.41 47.17
N LYS A 1021 6.11 6.35 48.50
CA LYS A 1021 7.39 6.15 49.21
C LYS A 1021 8.07 4.82 48.90
N LYS A 1022 7.30 3.81 48.48
CA LYS A 1022 7.85 2.51 48.03
C LYS A 1022 8.20 2.49 46.54
N SER A 1023 7.83 3.52 45.79
CA SER A 1023 8.01 3.58 44.34
C SER A 1023 9.40 4.03 43.89
N GLU A 1024 9.73 3.72 42.64
CA GLU A 1024 10.92 4.22 41.95
C GLU A 1024 10.87 5.76 41.81
N LEU A 1025 9.67 6.33 41.64
CA LEU A 1025 9.47 7.78 41.65
C LEU A 1025 10.02 8.41 42.94
N TYR A 1026 9.79 7.80 44.11
CA TYR A 1026 10.35 8.32 45.35
C TYR A 1026 11.88 8.14 45.39
N LYS A 1027 12.35 6.90 45.25
CA LYS A 1027 13.76 6.54 45.50
C LYS A 1027 14.73 7.16 44.50
N ASP A 1028 14.35 7.18 43.23
CA ASP A 1028 15.28 7.53 42.15
C ASP A 1028 15.13 8.99 41.73
N ILE A 1029 14.05 9.65 42.16
CA ILE A 1029 13.72 10.99 41.73
C ILE A 1029 13.41 11.91 42.90
N LEU A 1030 12.30 11.72 43.61
CA LEU A 1030 11.84 12.74 44.55
C LEU A 1030 12.76 12.87 45.78
N GLU A 1031 13.27 11.76 46.32
CA GLU A 1031 14.20 11.76 47.45
C GLU A 1031 15.55 12.37 47.09
N PRO A 1032 16.25 11.96 46.00
CA PRO A 1032 17.49 12.61 45.59
C PRO A 1032 17.29 14.08 45.20
N LEU A 1033 16.15 14.43 44.59
CA LEU A 1033 15.86 15.82 44.23
C LEU A 1033 15.65 16.69 45.48
N LEU A 1034 14.97 16.16 46.51
CA LEU A 1034 14.79 16.85 47.79
C LEU A 1034 16.11 17.00 48.56
N GLU A 1035 17.06 16.08 48.45
CA GLU A 1035 18.41 16.23 49.04
C GLU A 1035 19.22 17.36 48.41
N ARG A 1036 18.87 17.77 47.18
CA ARG A 1036 19.52 18.88 46.46
C ARG A 1036 18.89 20.25 46.76
N PHE A 1037 17.68 20.28 47.32
CA PHE A 1037 17.01 21.49 47.78
C PHE A 1037 17.37 21.80 49.23
#